data_AF-A0A497CYN5-F1
#
_entry.id   AF-A0A497CYN5-F1
#
_cell.length_a   1.000
_cell.length_b   1.000
_cell.length_c   1.000
_cell.angle_alpha   90.00
_cell.angle_beta   90.00
_cell.angle_gamma   90.00
#
_symmetry.space_group_name_H-M   'P 1'
#
loop_
_entity.id
_entity.type
_entity.pdbx_description
1 polymer ?
#
loop_
_entity_poly.entity_id
_entity_poly.type
_entity_poly.pdbx_seq_one_letter_code
_entity_poly.pdbx_strand_id
1 'polypeptide(L)'
;PCVDTCPTHQGIPDYLYYTSQRQFEKAAEVILATNPFPHSTGMVCDHLCQTKCTRINYDSPLLIREIKRFVSENYIDRTAVLKNKTTELKPLSVSVIGAGPSGLSCAYFLVKAGFKVDVYESKSRAGGMVQGAIPSFRLTDEAIHADIDSILELGVTIHYNYEVNRQSFEKLRATSDFMYIGTGARKSKKPEIKGMENATVLDPLDFLFHVKEGQETGIGKNVVIIGGGNTAMDAARTAYRLVGKNGKVTIVYRRTIKQMPADLGEIKAVIEEGVEIIELASPVKVVTENGNLRSLICRRMKLGEKDSSGRARPVEIPGSEFEISLDTLIPAIGQEIDIDFAEPSQLETQKGTYETKIPHVYIGGDALRGASTAINAIGDGRKAAQEILEKAGINGDATHSLPRQPKEAEELMLAKTKRIPPQQVKEIPLDDRQNFKLVATTLTEEEAVEEASRCLLCDEVCNICTTVCPNMAFHSFETEPVRYELQKVIATGNEVTVTESKTFEVKQKYQILHLADWCNECGNCDTFCPSAGAPYKEKPHLYLNRESFKKEKDGFYCEQGSTEPCLLGYQNKKQYKLTDKGEFLYFESEDFGMSFNKENMQVENVRVFSDSGFEQYLQIAAEMKVILTGAQSFYQGTKKEITTN
;
A
#
# COMPACT_ATOMS: atom_id res chain seq x y z
N PRO A 1 4.79 -7.11 5.69
CA PRO A 1 4.84 -5.65 5.99
C PRO A 1 5.01 -4.76 4.75
N CYS A 2 6.04 -4.98 3.92
CA CYS A 2 6.24 -4.20 2.69
C CYS A 2 5.10 -4.39 1.67
N VAL A 3 4.61 -5.63 1.52
CA VAL A 3 3.45 -5.99 0.68
C VAL A 3 2.19 -5.26 1.16
N ASP A 4 1.87 -5.36 2.45
CA ASP A 4 0.67 -4.77 3.06
C ASP A 4 0.63 -3.23 2.96
N THR A 5 1.81 -2.61 2.93
CA THR A 5 1.94 -1.16 2.81
C THR A 5 1.85 -0.70 1.34
N CYS A 6 2.11 -1.58 0.39
CA CYS A 6 2.04 -1.26 -1.03
C CYS A 6 0.58 -1.25 -1.50
N PRO A 7 0.05 -0.13 -2.05
CA PRO A 7 -1.37 -0.07 -2.46
C PRO A 7 -1.77 -1.13 -3.49
N THR A 8 -0.83 -1.52 -4.36
CA THR A 8 -1.02 -2.58 -5.36
C THR A 8 -0.80 -3.99 -4.80
N HIS A 9 -0.36 -4.16 -3.54
CA HIS A 9 0.01 -5.43 -2.93
C HIS A 9 1.04 -6.22 -3.76
N GLN A 10 2.08 -5.53 -4.24
CA GLN A 10 3.16 -6.18 -4.98
C GLN A 10 3.84 -7.26 -4.14
N GLY A 11 4.15 -8.40 -4.78
CA GLY A 11 4.94 -9.51 -4.22
C GLY A 11 6.41 -9.13 -4.04
N ILE A 12 6.66 -8.14 -3.19
CA ILE A 12 7.99 -7.55 -2.96
C ILE A 12 9.02 -8.60 -2.54
N PRO A 13 8.74 -9.47 -1.55
CA PRO A 13 9.67 -10.54 -1.18
C PRO A 13 9.99 -11.47 -2.36
N ASP A 14 9.00 -11.80 -3.20
CA ASP A 14 9.17 -12.72 -4.32
C ASP A 14 10.04 -12.14 -5.43
N TYR A 15 9.78 -10.91 -5.87
CA TYR A 15 10.62 -10.35 -6.93
C TYR A 15 12.03 -10.04 -6.43
N LEU A 16 12.20 -9.66 -5.15
CA LEU A 16 13.54 -9.54 -4.54
C LEU A 16 14.24 -10.90 -4.49
N TYR A 17 13.53 -11.96 -4.11
CA TYR A 17 14.06 -13.32 -4.12
C TYR A 17 14.52 -13.70 -5.53
N TYR A 18 13.67 -13.55 -6.55
CA TYR A 18 14.03 -13.91 -7.92
C TYR A 18 15.18 -13.06 -8.47
N THR A 19 15.21 -11.76 -8.19
CA THR A 19 16.36 -10.90 -8.53
C THR A 19 17.65 -11.40 -7.86
N SER A 20 17.62 -11.76 -6.57
CA SER A 20 18.80 -12.29 -5.86
C SER A 20 19.35 -13.59 -6.47
N GLN A 21 18.48 -14.37 -7.13
CA GLN A 21 18.82 -15.63 -7.79
C GLN A 21 19.09 -15.47 -9.30
N ARG A 22 19.19 -14.22 -9.80
CA ARG A 22 19.32 -13.91 -11.24
C ARG A 22 18.20 -14.49 -12.12
N GLN A 23 17.01 -14.68 -11.55
CA GLN A 23 15.80 -15.16 -12.26
C GLN A 23 14.92 -13.96 -12.65
N PHE A 24 15.46 -13.04 -13.44
CA PHE A 24 14.87 -11.72 -13.64
C PHE A 24 13.53 -11.75 -14.38
N GLU A 25 13.30 -12.72 -15.26
CA GLU A 25 12.02 -12.89 -15.96
C GLU A 25 10.90 -13.28 -14.99
N LYS A 26 11.22 -14.06 -13.95
CA LYS A 26 10.26 -14.38 -12.88
C LYS A 26 10.01 -13.16 -12.00
N ALA A 27 11.04 -12.38 -11.69
CA ALA A 27 10.88 -11.11 -10.98
C ALA A 27 9.95 -10.16 -11.75
N ALA A 28 10.13 -10.05 -13.07
CA ALA A 28 9.27 -9.29 -13.97
C ALA A 28 7.81 -9.75 -13.93
N GLU A 29 7.58 -11.07 -13.98
CA GLU A 29 6.23 -11.66 -13.89
C GLU A 29 5.55 -11.34 -12.55
N VAL A 30 6.27 -11.45 -11.42
CA VAL A 30 5.73 -11.08 -10.10
C VAL A 30 5.34 -9.60 -10.04
N ILE A 31 6.15 -8.71 -10.62
CA ILE A 31 5.85 -7.28 -10.63
C ILE A 31 4.58 -7.03 -11.46
N LEU A 32 4.52 -7.56 -12.69
CA LEU A 32 3.41 -7.37 -13.62
C LEU A 32 2.09 -7.99 -13.11
N ALA A 33 2.15 -9.02 -12.26
CA ALA A 33 0.97 -9.63 -11.67
C ALA A 33 0.07 -8.65 -10.91
N THR A 34 0.63 -7.55 -10.40
CA THR A 34 -0.10 -6.58 -9.58
C THR A 34 0.15 -5.12 -9.95
N ASN A 35 1.12 -4.84 -10.82
CA ASN A 35 1.51 -3.49 -11.19
C ASN A 35 1.67 -3.35 -12.71
N PRO A 36 0.72 -2.70 -13.40
CA PRO A 36 0.81 -2.44 -14.83
C PRO A 36 1.69 -1.25 -15.22
N PHE A 37 2.27 -0.53 -14.25
CA PHE A 37 3.17 0.59 -14.48
C PHE A 37 4.56 0.37 -13.87
N PRO A 38 5.24 -0.76 -14.15
CA PRO A 38 6.51 -1.06 -13.52
C PRO A 38 7.61 -0.06 -13.85
N HIS A 39 7.68 0.46 -15.09
CA HIS A 39 8.72 1.42 -15.48
C HIS A 39 8.52 2.76 -14.79
N SER A 40 7.30 3.30 -14.85
CA SER A 40 6.97 4.57 -14.20
C SER A 40 7.13 4.48 -12.69
N THR A 41 6.58 3.44 -12.07
CA THR A 41 6.69 3.27 -10.61
C THR A 41 8.09 2.81 -10.17
N GLY A 42 8.95 2.31 -11.07
CA GLY A 42 10.36 2.09 -10.82
C GLY A 42 11.14 3.41 -10.68
N MET A 43 10.66 4.48 -11.30
CA MET A 43 11.32 5.79 -11.23
C MET A 43 10.75 6.69 -10.12
N VAL A 44 9.41 6.77 -9.99
CA VAL A 44 8.77 7.85 -9.21
C VAL A 44 7.86 7.41 -8.07
N CYS A 45 7.83 6.12 -7.74
CA CYS A 45 7.08 5.65 -6.57
C CYS A 45 7.61 6.30 -5.28
N ASP A 46 6.67 6.68 -4.42
CA ASP A 46 6.89 7.17 -3.04
C ASP A 46 7.33 6.05 -2.07
N HIS A 47 7.36 4.81 -2.56
CA HIS A 47 8.00 3.64 -1.93
C HIS A 47 7.66 3.48 -0.44
N LEU A 48 6.40 3.72 -0.07
CA LEU A 48 5.89 3.59 1.30
C LEU A 48 6.22 2.21 1.91
N CYS A 49 6.34 1.17 1.09
CA CYS A 49 6.78 -0.16 1.49
C CYS A 49 8.13 -0.19 2.23
N GLN A 50 9.04 0.77 1.97
CA GLN A 50 10.32 0.88 2.67
C GLN A 50 10.15 1.36 4.12
N THR A 51 9.10 2.15 4.42
CA THR A 51 8.85 2.68 5.77
C THR A 51 8.51 1.60 6.80
N LYS A 52 8.08 0.43 6.32
CA LYS A 52 7.78 -0.77 7.12
C LYS A 52 8.76 -1.92 6.83
N CYS A 53 9.87 -1.64 6.14
CA CYS A 53 10.91 -2.62 5.93
C CYS A 53 11.60 -2.95 7.26
N THR A 54 11.62 -4.22 7.63
CA THR A 54 12.20 -4.70 8.88
C THR A 54 13.69 -4.34 9.01
N ARG A 55 14.41 -4.15 7.89
CA ARG A 55 15.80 -3.70 7.86
C ARG A 55 16.05 -2.36 8.55
N ILE A 56 15.03 -1.50 8.70
CA ILE A 56 15.14 -0.21 9.46
C ILE A 56 15.69 -0.43 10.88
N ASN A 57 15.39 -1.58 11.49
CA ASN A 57 15.85 -1.89 12.85
C ASN A 57 17.30 -2.40 12.91
N TYR A 58 17.94 -2.64 11.76
CA TYR A 58 19.27 -3.27 11.67
C TYR A 58 20.29 -2.36 10.97
N ASP A 59 19.94 -1.87 9.79
CA ASP A 59 20.79 -1.01 8.95
C ASP A 59 19.94 0.03 8.21
N SER A 60 19.58 -0.21 6.94
CA SER A 60 18.80 0.67 6.08
C SER A 60 17.75 -0.14 5.31
N PRO A 61 16.57 0.44 5.02
CA PRO A 61 15.60 -0.20 4.14
C PRO A 61 16.22 -0.72 2.83
N LEU A 62 15.61 -1.77 2.28
CA LEU A 62 15.93 -2.23 0.93
C LEU A 62 15.57 -1.15 -0.10
N LEU A 63 16.34 -1.04 -1.18
CA LEU A 63 16.05 -0.21 -2.35
C LEU A 63 14.99 -0.88 -3.25
N ILE A 64 13.79 -1.03 -2.69
CA ILE A 64 12.68 -1.82 -3.28
C ILE A 64 12.26 -1.25 -4.64
N ARG A 65 12.27 0.08 -4.76
CA ARG A 65 11.91 0.79 -5.99
C ARG A 65 12.99 0.60 -7.06
N GLU A 66 14.25 0.66 -6.68
CA GLU A 66 15.42 0.59 -7.56
C GLU A 66 15.60 -0.82 -8.11
N ILE A 67 15.34 -1.87 -7.30
CA ILE A 67 15.29 -3.25 -7.80
C ILE A 67 14.18 -3.41 -8.84
N LYS A 68 12.99 -2.88 -8.57
CA LYS A 68 11.89 -2.90 -9.55
C LYS A 68 12.27 -2.15 -10.83
N ARG A 69 12.94 -1.00 -10.72
CA ARG A 69 13.43 -0.23 -11.86
C ARG A 69 14.42 -1.03 -12.70
N PHE A 70 15.39 -1.68 -12.06
CA PHE A 70 16.33 -2.57 -12.72
C PHE A 70 15.61 -3.68 -13.48
N VAL A 71 14.67 -4.37 -12.83
CA VAL A 71 13.90 -5.44 -13.48
C VAL A 71 13.06 -4.90 -14.63
N SER A 72 12.39 -3.76 -14.45
CA SER A 72 11.53 -3.18 -15.49
C SER A 72 12.31 -2.77 -16.73
N GLU A 73 13.40 -2.00 -16.55
CA GLU A 73 14.14 -1.46 -17.69
C GLU A 73 14.88 -2.53 -18.50
N ASN A 74 15.22 -3.68 -17.90
CA ASN A 74 16.04 -4.71 -18.54
C ASN A 74 15.27 -5.97 -18.94
N TYR A 75 14.15 -6.29 -18.28
CA TYR A 75 13.48 -7.60 -18.43
C TYR A 75 11.96 -7.52 -18.60
N ILE A 76 11.35 -6.34 -18.51
CA ILE A 76 9.93 -6.16 -18.84
C ILE A 76 9.84 -5.63 -20.26
N ASP A 77 9.71 -6.56 -21.20
CA ASP A 77 9.42 -6.27 -22.60
C ASP A 77 7.96 -6.60 -22.94
N ARG A 78 7.60 -6.37 -24.19
CA ARG A 78 6.31 -6.76 -24.77
C ARG A 78 5.95 -8.24 -24.51
N THR A 79 6.93 -9.14 -24.65
CA THR A 79 6.72 -10.58 -24.47
C THR A 79 6.31 -10.90 -23.04
N ALA A 80 6.96 -10.27 -22.06
CA ALA A 80 6.66 -10.44 -20.64
C ALA A 80 5.22 -10.02 -20.29
N VAL A 81 4.69 -8.97 -20.92
CA VAL A 81 3.34 -8.45 -20.63
C VAL A 81 2.24 -9.31 -21.24
N LEU A 82 2.46 -9.86 -22.43
CA LEU A 82 1.50 -10.74 -23.10
C LEU A 82 1.37 -12.10 -22.42
N LYS A 83 2.36 -12.50 -21.60
CA LYS A 83 2.24 -13.69 -20.76
C LYS A 83 1.04 -13.56 -19.82
N ASN A 84 0.31 -14.65 -19.65
CA ASN A 84 -0.84 -14.75 -18.77
C ASN A 84 -2.05 -13.88 -19.17
N LYS A 85 -2.12 -13.39 -20.42
CA LYS A 85 -3.38 -12.89 -20.99
C LYS A 85 -4.28 -14.08 -21.32
N THR A 86 -5.54 -14.07 -20.86
CA THR A 86 -6.48 -15.11 -21.28
C THR A 86 -6.74 -15.04 -22.79
N THR A 87 -6.86 -16.20 -23.42
CA THR A 87 -7.33 -16.31 -24.81
C THR A 87 -8.85 -16.35 -24.89
N GLU A 88 -9.52 -16.57 -23.76
CA GLU A 88 -10.99 -16.66 -23.69
C GLU A 88 -11.60 -15.26 -23.56
N LEU A 89 -12.19 -14.76 -24.65
CA LEU A 89 -12.94 -13.52 -24.62
C LEU A 89 -14.28 -13.71 -23.90
N LYS A 90 -14.65 -12.73 -23.08
CA LYS A 90 -15.94 -12.68 -22.40
C LYS A 90 -16.89 -11.78 -23.20
N PRO A 91 -18.20 -12.08 -23.26
CA PRO A 91 -19.19 -11.21 -23.89
C PRO A 91 -19.55 -10.03 -22.98
N LEU A 92 -18.55 -9.44 -22.31
CA LEU A 92 -18.68 -8.35 -21.36
C LEU A 92 -17.79 -7.20 -21.79
N SER A 93 -18.29 -5.99 -21.61
CA SER A 93 -17.67 -4.74 -22.03
C SER A 93 -17.56 -3.76 -20.87
N VAL A 94 -16.49 -2.98 -20.87
CA VAL A 94 -16.26 -1.92 -19.90
C VAL A 94 -15.83 -0.63 -20.59
N SER A 95 -16.49 0.47 -20.22
CA SER A 95 -16.08 1.83 -20.59
C SER A 95 -15.29 2.47 -19.46
N VAL A 96 -14.03 2.81 -19.71
CA VAL A 96 -13.12 3.46 -18.76
C VAL A 96 -12.99 4.93 -19.13
N ILE A 97 -13.27 5.85 -18.20
CA ILE A 97 -13.17 7.29 -18.43
C ILE A 97 -11.87 7.81 -17.80
N GLY A 98 -10.95 8.28 -18.64
CA GLY A 98 -9.63 8.79 -18.28
C GLY A 98 -8.51 7.77 -18.51
N ALA A 99 -7.51 8.13 -19.32
CA ALA A 99 -6.34 7.30 -19.61
C ALA A 99 -5.16 7.61 -18.66
N GLY A 100 -5.45 7.95 -17.40
CA GLY A 100 -4.45 8.07 -16.35
C GLY A 100 -4.11 6.71 -15.69
N PRO A 101 -3.19 6.68 -14.71
CA PRO A 101 -2.74 5.44 -14.07
C PRO A 101 -3.87 4.59 -13.47
N SER A 102 -4.90 5.24 -12.91
CA SER A 102 -6.07 4.55 -12.34
C SER A 102 -6.89 3.82 -13.42
N GLY A 103 -7.28 4.54 -14.47
CA GLY A 103 -8.10 4.00 -15.55
C GLY A 103 -7.38 2.92 -16.34
N LEU A 104 -6.11 3.17 -16.69
CA LEU A 104 -5.28 2.21 -17.40
C LEU A 104 -4.95 0.97 -16.55
N SER A 105 -4.80 1.12 -15.23
CA SER A 105 -4.66 -0.04 -14.35
C SER A 105 -5.94 -0.88 -14.33
N CYS A 106 -7.12 -0.26 -14.24
CA CYS A 106 -8.39 -0.99 -14.32
C CYS A 106 -8.52 -1.71 -15.67
N ALA A 107 -8.22 -1.01 -16.76
CA ALA A 107 -8.23 -1.55 -18.12
C ALA A 107 -7.30 -2.77 -18.26
N TYR A 108 -6.08 -2.70 -17.72
CA TYR A 108 -5.10 -3.79 -17.76
C TYR A 108 -5.64 -5.11 -17.16
N PHE A 109 -6.25 -5.05 -15.98
CA PHE A 109 -6.73 -6.28 -15.33
C PHE A 109 -8.00 -6.82 -16.03
N LEU A 110 -8.89 -5.95 -16.49
CA LEU A 110 -10.12 -6.37 -17.18
C LEU A 110 -9.84 -6.95 -18.57
N VAL A 111 -8.92 -6.36 -19.34
CA VAL A 111 -8.54 -6.90 -20.66
C VAL A 111 -7.84 -8.26 -20.53
N LYS A 112 -7.03 -8.48 -19.48
CA LYS A 112 -6.41 -9.78 -19.19
C LYS A 112 -7.41 -10.85 -18.79
N ALA A 113 -8.56 -10.45 -18.24
CA ALA A 113 -9.67 -11.33 -17.92
C ALA A 113 -10.63 -11.55 -19.12
N GLY A 114 -10.34 -10.98 -20.29
CA GLY A 114 -11.07 -11.21 -21.54
C GLY A 114 -12.20 -10.22 -21.82
N PHE A 115 -12.32 -9.12 -21.07
CA PHE A 115 -13.31 -8.07 -21.34
C PHE A 115 -12.96 -7.31 -22.61
N LYS A 116 -13.97 -6.79 -23.30
CA LYS A 116 -13.79 -5.71 -24.27
C LYS A 116 -13.62 -4.39 -23.51
N VAL A 117 -12.46 -3.73 -23.67
CA VAL A 117 -12.11 -2.52 -22.91
C VAL A 117 -11.92 -1.33 -23.85
N ASP A 118 -12.77 -0.32 -23.67
CA ASP A 118 -12.68 0.98 -24.35
C ASP A 118 -12.38 2.07 -23.30
N VAL A 119 -11.31 2.84 -23.52
CA VAL A 119 -10.89 3.95 -22.66
C VAL A 119 -11.15 5.28 -23.37
N TYR A 120 -11.74 6.25 -22.70
CA TYR A 120 -12.06 7.57 -23.24
C TYR A 120 -11.17 8.63 -22.59
N GLU A 121 -10.35 9.31 -23.38
CA GLU A 121 -9.40 10.32 -22.90
C GLU A 121 -9.69 11.68 -23.53
N SER A 122 -9.84 12.69 -22.68
CA SER A 122 -10.08 14.08 -23.07
C SER A 122 -8.93 14.71 -23.87
N LYS A 123 -7.68 14.29 -23.61
CA LYS A 123 -6.48 14.81 -24.26
C LYS A 123 -6.07 13.98 -25.48
N SER A 124 -5.07 14.48 -26.20
CA SER A 124 -4.45 13.80 -27.36
C SER A 124 -3.44 12.71 -26.98
N ARG A 125 -3.19 12.50 -25.68
CA ARG A 125 -2.20 11.55 -25.14
C ARG A 125 -2.67 10.92 -23.84
N ALA A 126 -2.22 9.69 -23.60
CA ALA A 126 -2.49 8.93 -22.39
C ALA A 126 -1.44 9.19 -21.30
N GLY A 127 -1.64 8.61 -20.12
CA GLY A 127 -0.73 8.66 -18.97
C GLY A 127 -1.09 9.71 -17.92
N GLY A 128 -2.08 10.57 -18.18
CA GLY A 128 -2.62 11.53 -17.21
C GLY A 128 -1.53 12.39 -16.53
N MET A 129 -1.58 12.49 -15.19
CA MET A 129 -0.60 13.27 -14.41
C MET A 129 0.83 12.72 -14.51
N VAL A 130 1.01 11.41 -14.73
CA VAL A 130 2.33 10.80 -14.88
C VAL A 130 2.99 11.26 -16.19
N GLN A 131 2.22 11.30 -17.29
CA GLN A 131 2.69 11.86 -18.56
C GLN A 131 2.84 13.37 -18.53
N GLY A 132 1.93 14.09 -17.88
CA GLY A 132 1.93 15.54 -17.95
C GLY A 132 2.86 16.20 -16.93
N ALA A 133 2.69 15.90 -15.64
CA ALA A 133 3.18 16.77 -14.56
C ALA A 133 4.54 16.34 -14.01
N ILE A 134 4.90 15.07 -14.13
CA ILE A 134 6.15 14.56 -13.58
C ILE A 134 7.32 14.98 -14.50
N PRO A 135 8.34 15.68 -13.97
CA PRO A 135 9.45 16.16 -14.79
C PRO A 135 10.32 15.05 -15.38
N SER A 136 10.89 15.30 -16.56
CA SER A 136 11.76 14.36 -17.29
C SER A 136 13.03 13.95 -16.53
N PHE A 137 13.52 14.81 -15.64
CA PHE A 137 14.67 14.49 -14.78
C PHE A 137 14.35 13.47 -13.67
N ARG A 138 13.07 13.13 -13.48
CA ARG A 138 12.58 12.07 -12.57
C ARG A 138 11.98 10.89 -13.32
N LEU A 139 11.26 11.13 -14.41
CA LEU A 139 10.54 10.11 -15.17
C LEU A 139 10.66 10.36 -16.66
N THR A 140 11.23 9.41 -17.38
CA THR A 140 11.42 9.54 -18.83
C THR A 140 10.13 9.22 -19.60
N ASP A 141 9.98 9.82 -20.79
CA ASP A 141 8.83 9.53 -21.65
C ASP A 141 8.88 8.09 -22.18
N GLU A 142 10.08 7.53 -22.36
CA GLU A 142 10.26 6.13 -22.76
C GLU A 142 9.69 5.17 -21.71
N ALA A 143 9.89 5.44 -20.42
CA ALA A 143 9.33 4.63 -19.35
C ALA A 143 7.80 4.67 -19.33
N ILE A 144 7.22 5.85 -19.59
CA ILE A 144 5.77 6.02 -19.61
C ILE A 144 5.16 5.31 -20.82
N HIS A 145 5.75 5.47 -22.00
CA HIS A 145 5.30 4.79 -23.21
C HIS A 145 5.45 3.27 -23.08
N ALA A 146 6.54 2.77 -22.49
CA ALA A 146 6.72 1.34 -22.26
C ALA A 146 5.56 0.72 -21.44
N ASP A 147 5.09 1.42 -20.40
CA ASP A 147 3.94 0.97 -19.61
C ASP A 147 2.61 1.06 -20.40
N ILE A 148 2.37 2.19 -21.11
CA ILE A 148 1.10 2.42 -21.83
C ILE A 148 0.97 1.50 -23.05
N ASP A 149 2.02 1.40 -23.86
CA ASP A 149 2.03 0.61 -25.09
C ASP A 149 1.82 -0.88 -24.75
N SER A 150 2.42 -1.34 -23.65
CA SER A 150 2.20 -2.69 -23.11
C SER A 150 0.72 -2.96 -22.79
N ILE A 151 -0.02 -1.97 -22.29
CA ILE A 151 -1.46 -2.09 -22.02
C ILE A 151 -2.27 -2.10 -23.33
N LEU A 152 -1.90 -1.26 -24.29
CA LEU A 152 -2.55 -1.22 -25.61
C LEU A 152 -2.38 -2.54 -26.37
N GLU A 153 -1.21 -3.15 -26.28
CA GLU A 153 -0.91 -4.45 -26.91
C GLU A 153 -1.75 -5.61 -26.34
N LEU A 154 -2.26 -5.47 -25.12
CA LEU A 154 -3.24 -6.41 -24.58
C LEU A 154 -4.62 -6.28 -25.23
N GLY A 155 -4.87 -5.28 -26.07
CA GLY A 155 -6.13 -5.08 -26.80
C GLY A 155 -7.05 -4.01 -26.21
N VAL A 156 -6.53 -3.15 -25.34
CA VAL A 156 -7.25 -1.96 -24.87
C VAL A 156 -7.31 -0.94 -26.00
N THR A 157 -8.49 -0.38 -26.26
CA THR A 157 -8.67 0.70 -27.25
C THR A 157 -8.81 2.04 -26.53
N ILE A 158 -8.00 3.04 -26.89
CA ILE A 158 -8.11 4.41 -26.35
C ILE A 158 -8.71 5.34 -27.40
N HIS A 159 -9.80 6.01 -27.04
CA HIS A 159 -10.46 7.07 -27.80
C HIS A 159 -9.97 8.43 -27.28
N TYR A 160 -8.96 8.99 -27.95
CA TYR A 160 -8.39 10.30 -27.62
C TYR A 160 -9.30 11.45 -28.05
N ASN A 161 -9.07 12.63 -27.46
CA ASN A 161 -9.86 13.85 -27.70
C ASN A 161 -11.36 13.63 -27.49
N TYR A 162 -11.73 12.72 -26.59
CA TYR A 162 -13.10 12.40 -26.24
C TYR A 162 -13.41 12.89 -24.83
N GLU A 163 -13.96 14.09 -24.73
CA GLU A 163 -14.45 14.60 -23.46
C GLU A 163 -15.82 14.02 -23.12
N VAL A 164 -15.92 13.35 -21.97
CA VAL A 164 -17.17 12.78 -21.49
C VAL A 164 -17.98 13.88 -20.79
N ASN A 165 -19.15 14.19 -21.35
CA ASN A 165 -20.15 15.07 -20.76
C ASN A 165 -21.37 14.24 -20.33
N ARG A 166 -22.39 14.89 -19.78
CA ARG A 166 -23.60 14.19 -19.27
C ARG A 166 -24.29 13.32 -20.34
N GLN A 167 -24.35 13.77 -21.60
CA GLN A 167 -25.00 13.01 -22.68
C GLN A 167 -24.16 11.80 -23.09
N SER A 168 -22.85 11.96 -23.26
CA SER A 168 -21.97 10.83 -23.63
C SER A 168 -21.82 9.84 -22.47
N PHE A 169 -21.81 10.30 -21.21
CA PHE A 169 -21.82 9.44 -20.03
C PHE A 169 -23.02 8.48 -20.03
N GLU A 170 -24.24 9.01 -20.22
CA GLU A 170 -25.45 8.18 -20.29
C GLU A 170 -25.45 7.22 -21.49
N LYS A 171 -24.92 7.66 -22.63
CA LYS A 171 -24.76 6.80 -23.81
C LYS A 171 -23.83 5.62 -23.51
N LEU A 172 -22.66 5.88 -22.94
CA LEU A 172 -21.69 4.84 -22.60
C LEU A 172 -22.29 3.86 -21.59
N ARG A 173 -23.00 4.38 -20.59
CA ARG A 173 -23.71 3.57 -19.58
C ARG A 173 -24.76 2.65 -20.18
N ALA A 174 -25.46 3.08 -21.23
CA ALA A 174 -26.45 2.27 -21.92
C ALA A 174 -25.83 1.17 -22.81
N THR A 175 -24.55 1.30 -23.18
CA THR A 175 -23.88 0.41 -24.14
C THR A 175 -22.79 -0.48 -23.56
N SER A 176 -22.43 -0.28 -22.28
CA SER A 176 -21.40 -1.07 -21.59
C SER A 176 -21.99 -1.77 -20.38
N ASP A 177 -21.50 -2.98 -20.11
CA ASP A 177 -21.94 -3.76 -18.94
C ASP A 177 -21.43 -3.14 -17.63
N PHE A 178 -20.25 -2.51 -17.69
CA PHE A 178 -19.62 -1.82 -16.57
C PHE A 178 -18.99 -0.49 -17.00
N MET A 179 -18.81 0.41 -16.05
CA MET A 179 -18.04 1.64 -16.25
C MET A 179 -17.05 1.88 -15.12
N TYR A 180 -15.92 2.51 -15.44
CA TYR A 180 -14.94 2.96 -14.46
C TYR A 180 -14.57 4.43 -14.68
N ILE A 181 -14.63 5.24 -13.63
CA ILE A 181 -14.29 6.66 -13.64
C ILE A 181 -12.89 6.84 -13.02
N GLY A 182 -11.94 7.24 -13.85
CA GLY A 182 -10.53 7.50 -13.52
C GLY A 182 -10.05 8.87 -14.00
N THR A 183 -10.93 9.89 -13.99
CA THR A 183 -10.68 11.24 -14.54
C THR A 183 -9.68 12.08 -13.74
N GLY A 184 -9.37 11.68 -12.52
CA GLY A 184 -8.49 12.39 -11.59
C GLY A 184 -9.07 13.70 -11.03
N ALA A 185 -8.24 14.45 -10.31
CA ALA A 185 -8.53 15.78 -9.79
C ALA A 185 -7.87 16.84 -10.70
N ARG A 186 -8.63 17.38 -11.66
CA ARG A 186 -8.08 18.16 -12.78
C ARG A 186 -7.82 19.63 -12.45
N LYS A 187 -8.51 20.21 -11.47
CA LYS A 187 -8.43 21.64 -11.14
C LYS A 187 -7.48 21.89 -9.98
N SER A 188 -6.55 22.82 -10.10
CA SER A 188 -5.74 23.27 -8.97
C SER A 188 -6.60 24.07 -7.98
N LYS A 189 -6.35 23.86 -6.68
CA LYS A 189 -6.96 24.68 -5.62
C LYS A 189 -6.42 26.10 -5.70
N LYS A 190 -7.33 27.07 -5.76
CA LYS A 190 -6.96 28.49 -5.71
C LYS A 190 -6.89 28.93 -4.24
N PRO A 191 -5.73 29.42 -3.76
CA PRO A 191 -5.64 29.94 -2.40
C PRO A 191 -6.39 31.27 -2.29
N GLU A 192 -7.11 31.48 -1.19
CA GLU A 192 -7.72 32.76 -0.87
C GLU A 192 -6.67 33.72 -0.28
N ILE A 193 -5.89 34.37 -1.15
CA ILE A 193 -4.86 35.35 -0.77
C ILE A 193 -5.25 36.71 -1.32
N LYS A 194 -5.24 37.75 -0.47
CA LYS A 194 -5.62 39.12 -0.87
C LYS A 194 -4.68 39.64 -1.96
N GLY A 195 -5.22 40.27 -3.00
CA GLY A 195 -4.43 40.87 -4.08
C GLY A 195 -4.04 39.89 -5.19
N MET A 196 -4.36 38.60 -5.04
CA MET A 196 -4.09 37.58 -6.07
C MET A 196 -4.92 37.82 -7.34
N GLU A 197 -6.09 38.44 -7.23
CA GLU A 197 -6.95 38.83 -8.35
C GLU A 197 -6.32 39.87 -9.30
N ASN A 198 -5.31 40.60 -8.83
CA ASN A 198 -4.60 41.62 -9.61
C ASN A 198 -3.22 41.13 -10.09
N ALA A 199 -2.88 39.86 -9.85
CA ALA A 199 -1.58 39.29 -10.12
C ALA A 199 -1.65 38.14 -11.13
N THR A 200 -0.70 38.12 -12.07
CA THR A 200 -0.48 36.95 -12.94
C THR A 200 0.30 35.90 -12.16
N VAL A 201 -0.37 34.82 -11.76
CA VAL A 201 0.23 33.66 -11.09
C VAL A 201 0.27 32.47 -12.05
N LEU A 202 1.27 31.60 -11.93
CA LEU A 202 1.34 30.39 -12.74
C LEU A 202 0.64 29.24 -12.03
N ASP A 203 -0.27 28.57 -12.72
CA ASP A 203 -0.79 27.29 -12.24
C ASP A 203 0.34 26.26 -12.19
N PRO A 204 0.50 25.52 -11.08
CA PRO A 204 1.61 24.57 -10.93
C PRO A 204 1.59 23.45 -11.97
N LEU A 205 0.42 22.97 -12.39
CA LEU A 205 0.31 21.89 -13.36
C LEU A 205 0.54 22.41 -14.77
N ASP A 206 -0.05 23.55 -15.13
CA ASP A 206 0.20 24.17 -16.44
C ASP A 206 1.68 24.53 -16.60
N PHE A 207 2.32 25.04 -15.54
CA PHE A 207 3.76 25.27 -15.53
C PHE A 207 4.55 23.99 -15.86
N LEU A 208 4.28 22.89 -15.16
CA LEU A 208 4.96 21.61 -15.40
C LEU A 208 4.66 21.05 -16.80
N PHE A 209 3.41 21.15 -17.26
CA PHE A 209 2.99 20.72 -18.59
C PHE A 209 3.73 21.50 -19.69
N HIS A 210 3.75 22.84 -19.61
CA HIS A 210 4.41 23.70 -20.58
C HIS A 210 5.92 23.40 -20.65
N VAL A 211 6.59 23.24 -19.51
CA VAL A 211 8.02 22.86 -19.51
C VAL A 211 8.24 21.54 -20.21
N LYS A 212 7.39 20.54 -19.93
CA LYS A 212 7.51 19.22 -20.54
C LYS A 212 7.23 19.25 -22.05
N GLU A 213 6.35 20.14 -22.51
CA GLU A 213 6.06 20.38 -23.93
C GLU A 213 7.11 21.30 -24.61
N GLY A 214 8.12 21.76 -23.89
CA GLY A 214 9.13 22.68 -24.42
C GLY A 214 8.60 24.09 -24.70
N GLN A 215 7.48 24.46 -24.09
CA GLN A 215 6.85 25.76 -24.22
C GLN A 215 7.42 26.77 -23.22
N GLU A 216 7.37 28.05 -23.58
CA GLU A 216 7.76 29.13 -22.67
C GLU A 216 6.77 29.24 -21.50
N THR A 217 7.30 29.36 -20.29
CA THR A 217 6.49 29.44 -19.06
C THR A 217 6.30 30.87 -18.55
N GLY A 218 7.08 31.83 -19.06
CA GLY A 218 7.09 33.21 -18.56
C GLY A 218 7.69 33.37 -17.16
N ILE A 219 8.47 32.39 -16.69
CA ILE A 219 9.09 32.43 -15.36
C ILE A 219 10.17 33.52 -15.25
N GLY A 220 10.15 34.27 -14.15
CA GLY A 220 11.16 35.25 -13.77
C GLY A 220 12.34 34.64 -13.03
N LYS A 221 13.22 35.47 -12.44
CA LYS A 221 14.42 34.99 -11.75
C LYS A 221 14.16 34.62 -10.29
N ASN A 222 13.23 35.30 -9.63
CA ASN A 222 12.87 35.07 -8.24
C ASN A 222 11.50 34.38 -8.16
N VAL A 223 11.52 33.07 -7.90
CA VAL A 223 10.34 32.21 -7.97
C VAL A 223 9.94 31.78 -6.57
N VAL A 224 8.68 32.03 -6.20
CA VAL A 224 8.11 31.57 -4.94
C VAL A 224 7.06 30.49 -5.20
N ILE A 225 7.24 29.33 -4.58
CA ILE A 225 6.29 28.22 -4.61
C ILE A 225 5.59 28.15 -3.25
N ILE A 226 4.27 28.10 -3.24
CA ILE A 226 3.49 27.90 -2.00
C ILE A 226 3.06 26.44 -1.94
N GLY A 227 3.53 25.68 -0.94
CA GLY A 227 3.15 24.28 -0.78
C GLY A 227 4.25 23.41 -0.15
N GLY A 228 3.94 22.14 0.04
CA GLY A 228 4.90 21.16 0.59
C GLY A 228 4.66 19.72 0.13
N GLY A 229 3.84 19.52 -0.91
CA GLY A 229 3.61 18.20 -1.52
C GLY A 229 4.50 17.96 -2.73
N ASN A 230 4.37 16.78 -3.36
CA ASN A 230 5.22 16.39 -4.49
C ASN A 230 5.16 17.40 -5.64
N THR A 231 3.97 17.91 -6.00
CA THR A 231 3.83 18.98 -7.01
C THR A 231 4.64 20.23 -6.69
N ALA A 232 4.73 20.60 -5.40
CA ALA A 232 5.53 21.76 -4.99
C ALA A 232 7.03 21.47 -5.14
N MET A 233 7.47 20.24 -4.83
CA MET A 233 8.86 19.82 -5.03
C MET A 233 9.19 19.81 -6.53
N ASP A 234 8.35 19.19 -7.36
CA ASP A 234 8.54 19.14 -8.81
C ASP A 234 8.58 20.54 -9.44
N ALA A 235 7.66 21.43 -9.04
CA ALA A 235 7.66 22.81 -9.50
C ALA A 235 8.93 23.57 -9.08
N ALA A 236 9.39 23.39 -7.84
CA ALA A 236 10.60 24.04 -7.34
C ALA A 236 11.87 23.55 -8.06
N ARG A 237 12.03 22.24 -8.21
CA ARG A 237 13.16 21.62 -8.92
C ARG A 237 13.16 21.96 -10.41
N THR A 238 11.98 22.07 -11.02
CA THR A 238 11.82 22.52 -12.40
C THR A 238 12.18 23.99 -12.54
N ALA A 239 11.68 24.86 -11.66
CA ALA A 239 12.03 26.28 -11.64
C ALA A 239 13.54 26.47 -11.46
N TYR A 240 14.18 25.70 -10.56
CA TYR A 240 15.64 25.74 -10.34
C TYR A 240 16.44 25.53 -11.64
N ARG A 241 15.99 24.60 -12.48
CA ARG A 241 16.61 24.31 -13.78
C ARG A 241 16.42 25.43 -14.79
N LEU A 242 15.28 26.13 -14.76
CA LEU A 242 14.98 27.22 -15.68
C LEU A 242 15.65 28.55 -15.32
N VAL A 243 15.69 28.90 -14.02
CA VAL A 243 16.24 30.19 -13.59
C VAL A 243 17.77 30.24 -13.59
N GLY A 244 18.42 29.07 -13.55
CA GLY A 244 19.87 28.92 -13.58
C GLY A 244 20.58 29.53 -12.36
N LYS A 245 21.92 29.65 -12.43
CA LYS A 245 22.77 30.10 -11.31
C LYS A 245 22.47 31.52 -10.77
N ASN A 246 21.83 32.36 -11.57
CA ASN A 246 21.52 33.75 -11.22
C ASN A 246 20.08 33.95 -10.73
N GLY A 247 19.31 32.87 -10.62
CA GLY A 247 17.95 32.89 -10.09
C GLY A 247 17.88 32.39 -8.65
N LYS A 248 16.73 32.63 -8.02
CA LYS A 248 16.41 32.20 -6.67
C LYS A 248 15.06 31.50 -6.67
N VAL A 249 15.01 30.33 -6.06
CA VAL A 249 13.76 29.58 -5.86
C VAL A 249 13.53 29.43 -4.37
N THR A 250 12.31 29.76 -3.92
CA THR A 250 11.91 29.70 -2.53
C THR A 250 10.59 28.96 -2.38
N ILE A 251 10.53 27.99 -1.46
CA ILE A 251 9.31 27.30 -1.05
C ILE A 251 8.81 27.94 0.25
N VAL A 252 7.55 28.37 0.26
CA VAL A 252 6.87 28.85 1.46
C VAL A 252 5.95 27.75 1.96
N TYR A 253 6.19 27.27 3.18
CA TYR A 253 5.39 26.22 3.78
C TYR A 253 4.89 26.59 5.18
N ARG A 254 3.58 26.38 5.39
CA ARG A 254 2.90 26.77 6.63
C ARG A 254 3.24 25.90 7.84
N ARG A 255 3.89 24.75 7.65
CA ARG A 255 4.37 23.85 8.72
C ARG A 255 5.90 23.70 8.62
N THR A 256 6.47 22.73 9.34
CA THR A 256 7.88 22.36 9.21
C THR A 256 8.07 21.26 8.17
N ILE A 257 9.30 21.08 7.67
CA ILE A 257 9.77 20.01 6.79
C ILE A 257 9.33 18.64 7.32
N LYS A 258 9.37 18.43 8.64
CA LYS A 258 8.90 17.18 9.29
C LYS A 258 7.42 16.88 9.06
N GLN A 259 6.60 17.86 8.67
CA GLN A 259 5.19 17.67 8.32
C GLN A 259 4.91 17.89 6.83
N MET A 260 5.94 18.00 5.97
CA MET A 260 5.72 18.03 4.53
C MET A 260 5.16 16.68 4.07
N PRO A 261 4.09 16.67 3.25
CA PRO A 261 3.56 15.43 2.68
C PRO A 261 4.36 14.89 1.48
N ALA A 262 5.32 15.65 0.94
CA ALA A 262 6.19 15.19 -0.13
C ALA A 262 7.09 14.01 0.30
N ASP A 263 7.54 13.23 -0.68
CA ASP A 263 8.53 12.19 -0.46
C ASP A 263 9.84 12.77 0.13
N LEU A 264 10.46 12.03 1.06
CA LEU A 264 11.67 12.50 1.75
C LEU A 264 12.86 12.65 0.80
N GLY A 265 12.95 11.80 -0.23
CA GLY A 265 13.97 11.92 -1.27
C GLY A 265 13.81 13.20 -2.08
N GLU A 266 12.56 13.58 -2.41
CA GLU A 266 12.29 14.83 -3.12
C GLU A 266 12.59 16.08 -2.29
N ILE A 267 12.24 16.07 -1.01
CA ILE A 267 12.58 17.16 -0.09
C ILE A 267 14.10 17.31 0.01
N LYS A 268 14.82 16.18 0.17
CA LYS A 268 16.28 16.17 0.22
C LYS A 268 16.88 16.74 -1.07
N ALA A 269 16.40 16.32 -2.23
CA ALA A 269 16.88 16.80 -3.52
C ALA A 269 16.67 18.33 -3.70
N VAL A 270 15.53 18.86 -3.27
CA VAL A 270 15.25 20.31 -3.27
C VAL A 270 16.27 21.07 -2.43
N ILE A 271 16.58 20.59 -1.23
CA ILE A 271 17.55 21.21 -0.32
C ILE A 271 18.97 21.14 -0.91
N GLU A 272 19.36 20.01 -1.47
CA GLU A 272 20.67 19.82 -2.11
C GLU A 272 20.85 20.66 -3.37
N GLU A 273 19.79 20.89 -4.14
CA GLU A 273 19.76 21.79 -5.29
C GLU A 273 19.83 23.28 -4.86
N GLY A 274 19.81 23.59 -3.55
CA GLY A 274 19.98 24.94 -3.02
C GLY A 274 18.70 25.77 -2.99
N VAL A 275 17.52 25.13 -3.12
CA VAL A 275 16.22 25.80 -3.00
C VAL A 275 15.97 26.15 -1.54
N GLU A 276 15.62 27.42 -1.28
CA GLU A 276 15.32 27.88 0.08
C GLU A 276 13.93 27.41 0.52
N ILE A 277 13.81 26.84 1.72
CA ILE A 277 12.52 26.48 2.32
C ILE A 277 12.26 27.38 3.53
N ILE A 278 11.25 28.23 3.44
CA ILE A 278 10.75 29.05 4.54
C ILE A 278 9.63 28.27 5.25
N GLU A 279 10.01 27.59 6.32
CA GLU A 279 9.09 26.91 7.23
C GLU A 279 8.24 27.91 8.02
N LEU A 280 7.11 27.41 8.53
CA LEU A 280 6.22 28.15 9.43
C LEU A 280 5.86 29.53 8.87
N ALA A 281 5.54 29.60 7.58
CA ALA A 281 5.13 30.81 6.91
C ALA A 281 3.88 30.55 6.07
N SER A 282 2.90 31.43 6.20
CA SER A 282 1.65 31.38 5.42
C SER A 282 1.47 32.69 4.64
N PRO A 283 1.14 32.63 3.34
CA PRO A 283 0.86 33.84 2.56
C PRO A 283 -0.41 34.55 3.05
N VAL A 284 -0.38 35.88 3.04
CA VAL A 284 -1.49 36.75 3.48
C VAL A 284 -1.92 37.71 2.37
N LYS A 285 -0.97 38.30 1.65
CA LYS A 285 -1.24 39.28 0.60
C LYS A 285 -0.19 39.23 -0.51
N VAL A 286 -0.64 39.27 -1.76
CA VAL A 286 0.19 39.52 -2.93
C VAL A 286 0.25 41.03 -3.18
N VAL A 287 1.44 41.56 -3.42
CA VAL A 287 1.67 42.97 -3.76
C VAL A 287 2.11 43.06 -5.21
N THR A 288 1.38 43.88 -5.96
CA THR A 288 1.63 44.15 -7.38
C THR A 288 1.97 45.61 -7.60
N GLU A 289 2.86 45.90 -8.53
CA GLU A 289 3.23 47.25 -8.96
C GLU A 289 3.13 47.34 -10.48
N ASN A 290 2.35 48.29 -11.00
CA ASN A 290 2.06 48.44 -12.44
C ASN A 290 1.55 47.15 -13.12
N GLY A 291 0.78 46.34 -12.41
CA GLY A 291 0.24 45.06 -12.90
C GLY A 291 1.21 43.87 -12.81
N ASN A 292 2.45 44.08 -12.36
CA ASN A 292 3.44 43.01 -12.20
C ASN A 292 3.58 42.58 -10.74
N LEU A 293 3.90 41.30 -10.51
CA LEU A 293 4.27 40.79 -9.18
C LEU A 293 5.52 41.52 -8.67
N ARG A 294 5.47 41.93 -7.39
CA ARG A 294 6.61 42.54 -6.69
C ARG A 294 7.00 41.72 -5.47
N SER A 295 6.02 41.36 -4.64
CA SER A 295 6.28 40.65 -3.39
C SER A 295 5.09 39.90 -2.82
N LEU A 296 5.38 38.98 -1.91
CA LEU A 296 4.43 38.20 -1.13
C LEU A 296 4.62 38.54 0.35
N ILE A 297 3.56 39.04 0.97
CA ILE A 297 3.49 39.23 2.41
C ILE A 297 3.08 37.90 3.04
N CYS A 298 3.95 37.38 3.88
CA CYS A 298 3.74 36.17 4.66
C CYS A 298 3.61 36.51 6.14
N ARG A 299 2.93 35.64 6.90
CA ARG A 299 2.85 35.70 8.36
C ARG A 299 3.52 34.48 8.96
N ARG A 300 4.19 34.64 10.11
CA ARG A 300 4.79 33.51 10.83
C ARG A 300 3.71 32.64 11.47
N MET A 301 4.00 31.34 11.50
CA MET A 301 3.17 30.31 12.09
C MET A 301 3.90 29.68 13.28
N LYS A 302 3.15 29.05 14.17
CA LYS A 302 3.67 28.10 15.16
C LYS A 302 2.91 26.78 15.05
N LEU A 303 3.54 25.69 15.49
CA LEU A 303 2.86 24.40 15.58
C LEU A 303 1.97 24.37 16.82
N GLY A 304 0.69 24.04 16.63
CA GLY A 304 -0.28 23.71 17.68
C GLY A 304 -0.50 22.20 17.76
N GLU A 305 -1.67 21.82 18.30
CA GLU A 305 -2.07 20.42 18.43
C GLU A 305 -2.17 19.70 17.08
N LYS A 306 -2.06 18.36 17.12
CA LYS A 306 -2.19 17.53 15.93
C LYS A 306 -3.61 17.58 15.36
N ASP A 307 -3.73 17.67 14.03
CA ASP A 307 -4.98 17.50 13.31
C ASP A 307 -5.39 16.02 13.21
N SER A 308 -6.53 15.76 12.57
CA SER A 308 -7.06 14.41 12.33
C SER A 308 -6.13 13.53 11.48
N SER A 309 -5.19 14.13 10.74
CA SER A 309 -4.14 13.38 10.03
C SER A 309 -2.92 13.06 10.90
N GLY A 310 -2.95 13.45 12.19
CA GLY A 310 -1.83 13.30 13.12
C GLY A 310 -0.72 14.35 12.96
N ARG A 311 -0.89 15.32 12.06
CA ARG A 311 0.11 16.38 11.80
C ARG A 311 -0.19 17.60 12.65
N ALA A 312 0.84 18.22 13.23
CA ALA A 312 0.67 19.46 13.98
C ALA A 312 0.00 20.54 13.13
N ARG A 313 -1.04 21.19 13.68
CA ARG A 313 -1.76 22.28 13.02
C ARG A 313 -0.91 23.54 13.02
N PRO A 314 -0.86 24.29 11.92
CA PRO A 314 -0.22 25.60 11.92
C PRO A 314 -1.19 26.62 12.53
N VAL A 315 -0.69 27.44 13.45
CA VAL A 315 -1.42 28.51 14.13
C VAL A 315 -0.72 29.83 13.83
N GLU A 316 -1.49 30.82 13.39
CA GLU A 316 -0.95 32.14 13.03
C GLU A 316 -0.38 32.88 14.26
N ILE A 317 0.69 33.64 14.03
CA ILE A 317 1.24 34.60 15.00
C ILE A 317 0.87 36.01 14.52
N PRO A 318 -0.10 36.70 15.14
CA PRO A 318 -0.47 38.06 14.75
C PRO A 318 0.71 39.04 14.85
N GLY A 319 0.80 40.00 13.92
CA GLY A 319 1.83 41.05 13.93
C GLY A 319 3.23 40.59 13.52
N SER A 320 3.36 39.38 12.96
CA SER A 320 4.62 38.77 12.52
C SER A 320 4.81 38.78 11.00
N GLU A 321 4.14 39.70 10.31
CA GLU A 321 4.20 39.82 8.86
C GLU A 321 5.61 40.17 8.37
N PHE A 322 6.02 39.55 7.27
CA PHE A 322 7.27 39.82 6.58
C PHE A 322 7.09 39.70 5.07
N GLU A 323 7.94 40.37 4.31
CA GLU A 323 7.85 40.48 2.86
C GLU A 323 8.92 39.62 2.16
N ILE A 324 8.52 38.93 1.10
CA ILE A 324 9.40 38.17 0.21
C ILE A 324 9.28 38.76 -1.18
N SER A 325 10.37 39.29 -1.74
CA SER A 325 10.39 39.79 -3.12
C SER A 325 10.36 38.62 -4.12
N LEU A 326 9.57 38.76 -5.19
CA LEU A 326 9.43 37.73 -6.21
C LEU A 326 8.99 38.30 -7.56
N ASP A 327 9.34 37.57 -8.62
CA ASP A 327 8.91 37.83 -10.00
C ASP A 327 7.84 36.84 -10.44
N THR A 328 7.82 35.64 -9.84
CA THR A 328 6.87 34.57 -10.19
C THR A 328 6.34 33.88 -8.94
N LEU A 329 5.03 33.63 -8.93
CA LEU A 329 4.34 32.91 -7.86
C LEU A 329 3.65 31.66 -8.40
N ILE A 330 3.90 30.51 -7.77
CA ILE A 330 3.32 29.21 -8.13
C ILE A 330 2.62 28.59 -6.90
N PRO A 331 1.28 28.67 -6.78
CA PRO A 331 0.54 28.09 -5.67
C PRO A 331 0.26 26.59 -5.86
N ALA A 332 1.08 25.72 -5.27
CA ALA A 332 0.97 24.26 -5.29
C ALA A 332 0.28 23.71 -4.02
N ILE A 333 -0.98 24.13 -3.78
CA ILE A 333 -1.73 23.82 -2.55
C ILE A 333 -2.73 22.65 -2.67
N GLY A 334 -2.70 21.91 -3.78
CA GLY A 334 -3.51 20.72 -4.02
C GLY A 334 -4.48 20.88 -5.20
N GLN A 335 -5.30 19.85 -5.42
CA GLN A 335 -6.25 19.78 -6.53
C GLN A 335 -7.68 19.51 -6.03
N GLU A 336 -8.67 19.78 -6.89
CA GLU A 336 -10.09 19.56 -6.72
C GLU A 336 -10.63 18.61 -7.77
N ILE A 337 -11.59 17.80 -7.35
CA ILE A 337 -12.35 16.91 -8.22
C ILE A 337 -13.32 17.77 -9.03
N ASP A 338 -13.32 17.56 -10.33
CA ASP A 338 -14.13 18.31 -11.28
C ASP A 338 -14.79 17.33 -12.25
N ILE A 339 -15.87 16.71 -11.78
CA ILE A 339 -16.69 15.78 -12.54
C ILE A 339 -18.05 16.43 -12.72
N ASP A 340 -18.38 16.76 -13.97
CA ASP A 340 -19.56 17.55 -14.36
C ASP A 340 -20.62 16.71 -15.11
N PHE A 341 -20.28 15.47 -15.48
CA PHE A 341 -21.19 14.55 -16.17
C PHE A 341 -22.10 13.75 -15.23
N ALA A 342 -21.90 13.82 -13.92
CA ALA A 342 -22.74 13.17 -12.90
C ALA A 342 -22.78 14.00 -11.61
N GLU A 343 -23.86 13.89 -10.84
CA GLU A 343 -23.97 14.61 -9.57
C GLU A 343 -23.02 14.00 -8.51
N PRO A 344 -22.28 14.81 -7.72
CA PRO A 344 -21.32 14.30 -6.74
C PRO A 344 -21.91 13.27 -5.76
N SER A 345 -23.16 13.46 -5.33
CA SER A 345 -23.84 12.55 -4.40
C SER A 345 -24.10 11.15 -4.98
N GLN A 346 -24.09 11.01 -6.31
CA GLN A 346 -24.24 9.73 -7.01
C GLN A 346 -22.91 8.99 -7.13
N LEU A 347 -21.79 9.71 -7.11
CA LEU A 347 -20.43 9.16 -7.24
C LEU A 347 -19.82 8.72 -5.90
N GLU A 348 -20.51 8.96 -4.79
CA GLU A 348 -20.12 8.44 -3.48
C GLU A 348 -20.11 6.90 -3.48
N THR A 349 -19.09 6.31 -2.85
CA THR A 349 -18.97 4.86 -2.67
C THR A 349 -19.22 4.46 -1.22
N GLN A 350 -19.53 3.18 -0.99
CA GLN A 350 -19.53 2.63 0.36
C GLN A 350 -18.08 2.45 0.85
N LYS A 351 -17.89 2.48 2.17
CA LYS A 351 -16.55 2.32 2.75
C LYS A 351 -15.97 0.96 2.36
N GLY A 352 -14.84 0.98 1.67
CA GLY A 352 -14.14 -0.23 1.24
C GLY A 352 -14.60 -0.78 -0.12
N THR A 353 -15.50 -0.08 -0.81
CA THR A 353 -15.92 -0.43 -2.18
C THR A 353 -15.53 0.67 -3.18
N TYR A 354 -15.43 0.30 -4.45
CA TYR A 354 -15.24 1.23 -5.57
C TYR A 354 -16.52 1.44 -6.38
N GLU A 355 -17.55 0.60 -6.22
CA GLU A 355 -18.88 0.81 -6.81
C GLU A 355 -19.54 2.08 -6.24
N THR A 356 -20.02 2.95 -7.13
CA THR A 356 -20.75 4.18 -6.79
C THR A 356 -22.22 3.88 -6.49
N LYS A 357 -23.03 4.90 -6.17
CA LYS A 357 -24.48 4.73 -6.07
C LYS A 357 -25.15 4.52 -7.44
N ILE A 358 -24.44 4.75 -8.55
CA ILE A 358 -24.91 4.39 -9.88
C ILE A 358 -24.54 2.92 -10.12
N PRO A 359 -25.52 2.02 -10.29
CA PRO A 359 -25.24 0.59 -10.46
C PRO A 359 -24.26 0.33 -11.61
N HIS A 360 -23.32 -0.60 -11.40
CA HIS A 360 -22.30 -0.99 -12.38
C HIS A 360 -21.30 0.11 -12.78
N VAL A 361 -21.30 1.25 -12.07
CA VAL A 361 -20.33 2.34 -12.27
C VAL A 361 -19.40 2.40 -11.06
N TYR A 362 -18.10 2.33 -11.32
CA TYR A 362 -17.03 2.33 -10.34
C TYR A 362 -16.19 3.60 -10.48
N ILE A 363 -15.50 4.02 -9.41
CA ILE A 363 -14.64 5.22 -9.40
C ILE A 363 -13.36 4.95 -8.62
N GLY A 364 -12.23 5.50 -9.03
CA GLY A 364 -10.98 5.35 -8.28
C GLY A 364 -9.90 6.37 -8.61
N GLY A 365 -8.77 6.25 -7.92
CA GLY A 365 -7.66 7.19 -8.01
C GLY A 365 -8.04 8.57 -7.47
N ASP A 366 -7.46 9.61 -8.04
CA ASP A 366 -7.69 10.98 -7.55
C ASP A 366 -9.15 11.44 -7.74
N ALA A 367 -9.92 10.80 -8.62
CA ALA A 367 -11.36 11.05 -8.79
C ALA A 367 -12.19 10.62 -7.56
N LEU A 368 -11.72 9.63 -6.79
CA LEU A 368 -12.39 9.14 -5.60
C LEU A 368 -12.01 9.93 -4.33
N ARG A 369 -10.72 10.25 -4.17
CA ARG A 369 -10.16 10.75 -2.90
C ARG A 369 -9.46 12.11 -2.98
N GLY A 370 -9.39 12.71 -4.16
CA GLY A 370 -8.55 13.88 -4.45
C GLY A 370 -7.07 13.51 -4.63
N ALA A 371 -6.22 14.52 -4.84
CA ALA A 371 -4.80 14.36 -5.16
C ALA A 371 -4.08 13.37 -4.23
N SER A 372 -3.51 12.32 -4.83
CA SER A 372 -2.77 11.26 -4.16
C SER A 372 -1.48 10.93 -4.93
N THR A 373 -0.90 9.75 -4.70
CA THR A 373 0.29 9.25 -5.41
C THR A 373 -0.08 8.26 -6.50
N ALA A 374 0.74 8.17 -7.55
CA ALA A 374 0.47 7.31 -8.71
C ALA A 374 0.22 5.85 -8.31
N ILE A 375 0.97 5.32 -7.33
CA ILE A 375 0.80 3.94 -6.86
C ILE A 375 -0.55 3.71 -6.17
N ASN A 376 -1.10 4.72 -5.48
CA ASN A 376 -2.45 4.63 -4.92
C ASN A 376 -3.51 4.58 -6.03
N ALA A 377 -3.36 5.40 -7.07
CA ALA A 377 -4.27 5.38 -8.22
C ALA A 377 -4.24 4.03 -8.95
N ILE A 378 -3.05 3.47 -9.19
CA ILE A 378 -2.88 2.13 -9.77
C ILE A 378 -3.54 1.07 -8.88
N GLY A 379 -3.30 1.14 -7.55
CA GLY A 379 -3.93 0.24 -6.58
C GLY A 379 -5.45 0.29 -6.60
N ASP A 380 -6.04 1.48 -6.75
CA ASP A 380 -7.49 1.67 -6.88
C ASP A 380 -8.03 1.06 -8.17
N GLY A 381 -7.37 1.30 -9.31
CA GLY A 381 -7.74 0.69 -10.59
C GLY A 381 -7.72 -0.85 -10.53
N ARG A 382 -6.70 -1.44 -9.90
CA ARG A 382 -6.60 -2.88 -9.66
C ARG A 382 -7.75 -3.42 -8.82
N LYS A 383 -8.02 -2.82 -7.67
CA LYS A 383 -9.07 -3.29 -6.75
C LYS A 383 -10.46 -3.11 -7.32
N ALA A 384 -10.72 -2.00 -8.02
CA ALA A 384 -11.98 -1.81 -8.72
C ALA A 384 -12.18 -2.83 -9.85
N ALA A 385 -11.12 -3.16 -10.60
CA ALA A 385 -11.19 -4.25 -11.59
C ALA A 385 -11.54 -5.59 -10.93
N GLN A 386 -10.97 -5.89 -9.76
CA GLN A 386 -11.31 -7.09 -9.00
C GLN A 386 -12.80 -7.12 -8.59
N GLU A 387 -13.35 -6.01 -8.08
CA GLU A 387 -14.79 -5.92 -7.76
C GLU A 387 -15.67 -6.13 -9.00
N ILE A 388 -15.27 -5.58 -10.15
CA ILE A 388 -15.98 -5.79 -11.44
C ILE A 388 -15.95 -7.27 -11.84
N LEU A 389 -14.80 -7.95 -11.71
CA LEU A 389 -14.68 -9.38 -12.01
C LEU A 389 -15.56 -10.23 -11.10
N GLU A 390 -15.53 -9.97 -9.80
CA GLU A 390 -16.38 -10.64 -8.80
C GLU A 390 -17.86 -10.42 -9.11
N LYS A 391 -18.26 -9.18 -9.45
CA LYS A 391 -19.63 -8.84 -9.85
C LYS A 391 -20.06 -9.55 -11.14
N ALA A 392 -19.13 -9.80 -12.05
CA ALA A 392 -19.35 -10.55 -13.29
C ALA A 392 -19.36 -12.07 -13.08
N GLY A 393 -19.15 -12.57 -11.85
CA GLY A 393 -19.04 -13.99 -11.55
C GLY A 393 -17.76 -14.64 -12.11
N ILE A 394 -16.73 -13.82 -12.37
CA ILE A 394 -15.43 -14.27 -12.84
C ILE A 394 -14.50 -14.26 -11.63
N ASN A 395 -13.93 -15.42 -11.30
CA ASN A 395 -12.85 -15.48 -10.33
C ASN A 395 -11.66 -14.71 -10.90
N GLY A 396 -11.47 -13.47 -10.45
CA GLY A 396 -10.28 -12.71 -10.74
C GLY A 396 -9.09 -13.49 -10.20
N ASP A 397 -8.11 -13.77 -11.06
CA ASP A 397 -7.00 -14.65 -10.73
C ASP A 397 -6.30 -14.14 -9.46
N ALA A 398 -6.52 -14.87 -8.38
CA ALA A 398 -6.17 -14.47 -7.03
C ALA A 398 -4.66 -14.60 -6.89
N THR A 399 -3.95 -13.48 -7.04
CA THR A 399 -2.51 -13.34 -6.78
C THR A 399 -1.67 -14.43 -7.45
N HIS A 400 -1.14 -14.14 -8.65
CA HIS A 400 -0.16 -14.99 -9.29
C HIS A 400 1.09 -15.11 -8.39
N SER A 401 1.13 -16.12 -7.52
CA SER A 401 2.30 -16.46 -6.72
C SER A 401 3.12 -17.48 -7.51
N LEU A 402 4.21 -17.04 -8.11
CA LEU A 402 5.19 -17.98 -8.62
C LEU A 402 5.78 -18.76 -7.44
N PRO A 403 5.86 -20.10 -7.52
CA PRO A 403 6.44 -20.88 -6.43
C PRO A 403 7.93 -20.54 -6.32
N ARG A 404 8.35 -20.13 -5.12
CA ARG A 404 9.75 -19.96 -4.77
C ARG A 404 10.20 -21.09 -3.84
N GLN A 405 11.50 -21.38 -3.84
CA GLN A 405 12.06 -22.34 -2.91
C GLN A 405 12.10 -21.68 -1.51
N PRO A 406 11.48 -22.30 -0.49
CA PRO A 406 11.51 -21.76 0.86
C PRO A 406 12.94 -21.76 1.39
N LYS A 407 13.25 -20.80 2.26
CA LYS A 407 14.52 -20.72 2.97
C LYS A 407 14.39 -21.37 4.34
N GLU A 408 15.46 -22.04 4.77
CA GLU A 408 15.53 -22.57 6.13
C GLU A 408 15.48 -21.42 7.15
N ALA A 409 14.75 -21.61 8.25
CA ALA A 409 14.61 -20.56 9.25
C ALA A 409 15.96 -20.15 9.85
N GLU A 410 16.89 -21.09 10.02
CA GLU A 410 18.24 -20.80 10.48
C GLU A 410 18.97 -19.82 9.55
N GLU A 411 18.86 -19.97 8.23
CA GLU A 411 19.46 -19.06 7.25
C GLU A 411 18.89 -17.64 7.40
N LEU A 412 17.56 -17.53 7.52
CA LEU A 412 16.89 -16.25 7.70
C LEU A 412 17.21 -15.59 9.05
N MET A 413 17.37 -16.39 10.11
CA MET A 413 17.78 -15.90 11.42
C MET A 413 19.23 -15.42 11.40
N LEU A 414 20.13 -16.14 10.73
CA LEU A 414 21.52 -15.71 10.53
C LEU A 414 21.58 -14.40 9.74
N ALA A 415 20.75 -14.23 8.70
CA ALA A 415 20.68 -12.99 7.93
C ALA A 415 20.31 -11.77 8.80
N LYS A 416 19.43 -11.95 9.81
CA LYS A 416 19.03 -10.90 10.77
C LYS A 416 20.15 -10.49 11.73
N THR A 417 21.23 -11.28 11.85
CA THR A 417 22.37 -10.93 12.72
C THR A 417 23.40 -10.02 12.04
N LYS A 418 23.27 -9.80 10.73
CA LYS A 418 24.25 -9.06 9.92
C LYS A 418 23.73 -7.69 9.53
N ARG A 419 24.57 -6.66 9.70
CA ARG A 419 24.35 -5.32 9.14
C ARG A 419 25.04 -5.25 7.78
N ILE A 420 24.27 -4.98 6.73
CA ILE A 420 24.75 -4.88 5.36
C ILE A 420 24.31 -3.52 4.84
N PRO A 421 25.24 -2.60 4.51
CA PRO A 421 24.87 -1.30 3.98
C PRO A 421 24.12 -1.46 2.65
N PRO A 422 23.20 -0.54 2.33
CA PRO A 422 22.52 -0.55 1.04
C PRO A 422 23.49 -0.20 -0.09
N GLN A 423 23.17 -0.66 -1.29
CA GLN A 423 23.78 -0.12 -2.50
C GLN A 423 23.52 1.40 -2.59
N GLN A 424 24.34 2.09 -3.38
CA GLN A 424 24.18 3.53 -3.60
C GLN A 424 23.61 3.77 -5.00
N VAL A 425 22.49 4.47 -5.05
CA VAL A 425 21.95 4.97 -6.32
C VAL A 425 22.88 6.04 -6.84
N LYS A 426 23.43 5.82 -8.04
CA LYS A 426 24.28 6.81 -8.70
C LYS A 426 23.41 7.94 -9.20
N GLU A 427 23.76 9.15 -8.80
CA GLU A 427 23.08 10.37 -9.24
C GLU A 427 24.07 11.30 -9.95
N ILE A 428 23.55 12.13 -10.86
CA ILE A 428 24.36 13.17 -11.48
C ILE A 428 24.84 14.18 -10.41
N PRO A 429 26.09 14.69 -10.51
CA PRO A 429 26.64 15.67 -9.57
C PRO A 429 25.78 16.93 -9.48
N LEU A 430 25.75 17.57 -8.31
CA LEU A 430 24.94 18.78 -8.07
C LEU A 430 25.21 19.89 -9.11
N ASP A 431 26.48 20.07 -9.49
CA ASP A 431 26.89 21.08 -10.48
C ASP A 431 26.38 20.80 -11.91
N ASP A 432 25.92 19.57 -12.20
CA ASP A 432 25.30 19.17 -13.47
C ASP A 432 23.78 18.90 -13.31
N ARG A 433 23.12 19.46 -12.28
CA ARG A 433 21.65 19.35 -12.10
C ARG A 433 20.84 20.49 -12.72
N GLN A 434 21.50 21.52 -13.27
CA GLN A 434 20.84 22.60 -14.03
C GLN A 434 20.53 22.18 -15.48
N ASN A 435 19.92 21.02 -15.64
CA ASN A 435 19.43 20.49 -16.90
C ASN A 435 18.28 19.52 -16.63
N PHE A 436 17.67 19.01 -17.70
CA PHE A 436 16.55 18.07 -17.64
C PHE A 436 16.98 16.61 -17.84
N LYS A 437 18.27 16.28 -17.68
CA LYS A 437 18.74 14.89 -17.70
C LYS A 437 18.20 14.14 -16.49
N LEU A 438 17.99 12.84 -16.66
CA LEU A 438 17.60 11.94 -15.59
C LEU A 438 18.62 11.98 -14.44
N VAL A 439 18.15 12.26 -13.22
CA VAL A 439 19.05 12.48 -12.07
C VAL A 439 19.64 11.18 -11.56
N ALA A 440 18.82 10.15 -11.40
CA ALA A 440 19.22 8.86 -10.83
C ALA A 440 19.33 7.79 -11.93
N THR A 441 20.41 7.03 -11.93
CA THR A 441 20.59 5.90 -12.85
C THR A 441 20.16 4.59 -12.22
N THR A 442 19.87 3.62 -13.09
CA THR A 442 19.54 2.25 -12.70
C THR A 442 20.76 1.53 -12.15
N LEU A 443 20.55 0.62 -11.21
CA LEU A 443 21.59 -0.24 -10.64
C LEU A 443 22.15 -1.17 -11.73
N THR A 444 23.43 -1.55 -11.61
CA THR A 444 23.94 -2.67 -12.42
C THR A 444 23.30 -3.99 -11.97
N GLU A 445 23.45 -5.05 -12.78
CA GLU A 445 22.96 -6.37 -12.41
C GLU A 445 23.58 -6.85 -11.08
N GLU A 446 24.89 -6.69 -10.90
CA GLU A 446 25.58 -7.06 -9.66
C GLU A 446 25.05 -6.27 -8.45
N GLU A 447 24.89 -4.95 -8.59
CA GLU A 447 24.36 -4.09 -7.54
C GLU A 447 22.92 -4.49 -7.19
N ALA A 448 22.08 -4.76 -8.20
CA ALA A 448 20.70 -5.19 -8.00
C ALA A 448 20.61 -6.57 -7.31
N VAL A 449 21.45 -7.53 -7.70
CA VAL A 449 21.51 -8.86 -7.07
C VAL A 449 21.97 -8.74 -5.62
N GLU A 450 23.01 -7.96 -5.34
CA GLU A 450 23.53 -7.76 -3.98
C GLU A 450 22.49 -7.07 -3.08
N GLU A 451 21.87 -6.00 -3.57
CA GLU A 451 20.82 -5.28 -2.84
C GLU A 451 19.58 -6.16 -2.60
N ALA A 452 19.15 -6.94 -3.59
CA ALA A 452 18.02 -7.85 -3.44
C ALA A 452 18.32 -8.98 -2.44
N SER A 453 19.56 -9.46 -2.40
CA SER A 453 20.04 -10.48 -1.45
C SER A 453 20.02 -10.01 0.01
N ARG A 454 19.86 -8.71 0.26
CA ARG A 454 19.62 -8.18 1.61
C ARG A 454 18.20 -8.48 2.10
N CYS A 455 17.26 -8.94 1.28
CA CYS A 455 15.90 -9.21 1.76
C CYS A 455 15.90 -10.25 2.91
N LEU A 456 15.14 -9.97 3.98
CA LEU A 456 15.03 -10.86 5.15
C LEU A 456 13.86 -11.87 5.04
N LEU A 457 13.15 -11.89 3.89
CA LEU A 457 11.99 -12.74 3.61
C LEU A 457 11.03 -12.86 4.81
N CYS A 458 10.58 -11.70 5.31
CA CYS A 458 9.75 -11.61 6.52
C CYS A 458 8.36 -12.26 6.35
N ASP A 459 7.97 -12.58 5.13
CA ASP A 459 6.81 -13.38 4.77
C ASP A 459 7.02 -14.89 4.99
N GLU A 460 8.25 -15.38 5.17
CA GLU A 460 8.51 -16.74 5.68
C GLU A 460 8.70 -16.73 7.19
N VAL A 461 9.62 -15.89 7.68
CA VAL A 461 9.97 -15.82 9.11
C VAL A 461 10.00 -14.36 9.57
N CYS A 462 8.91 -13.89 10.17
CA CYS A 462 8.87 -12.56 10.77
C CYS A 462 9.58 -12.54 12.14
N ASN A 463 9.03 -13.25 13.13
CA ASN A 463 9.47 -13.41 14.53
C ASN A 463 10.15 -12.21 15.26
N ILE A 464 9.97 -10.96 14.81
CA ILE A 464 10.57 -9.79 15.47
C ILE A 464 10.10 -9.64 16.92
N CYS A 465 8.84 -9.96 17.22
CA CYS A 465 8.33 -9.93 18.59
C CYS A 465 9.11 -10.85 19.54
N THR A 466 9.67 -11.97 19.06
CA THR A 466 10.48 -12.86 19.89
C THR A 466 11.86 -12.28 20.17
N THR A 467 12.42 -11.49 19.27
CA THR A 467 13.77 -10.92 19.41
C THR A 467 13.81 -9.63 20.23
N VAL A 468 12.72 -8.86 20.24
CA VAL A 468 12.64 -7.57 20.96
C VAL A 468 11.99 -7.65 22.34
N CYS A 469 11.44 -8.83 22.70
CA CYS A 469 10.78 -9.02 23.98
C CYS A 469 11.82 -9.23 25.10
N PRO A 470 11.92 -8.34 26.09
CA PRO A 470 12.92 -8.46 27.15
C PRO A 470 12.64 -9.64 28.09
N ASN A 471 11.38 -10.09 28.16
CA ASN A 471 10.96 -11.18 29.06
C ASN A 471 10.86 -12.53 28.32
N MET A 472 11.24 -12.59 27.04
CA MET A 472 11.08 -13.78 26.19
C MET A 472 9.63 -14.32 26.16
N ALA A 473 8.65 -13.43 26.33
CA ALA A 473 7.22 -13.78 26.40
C ALA A 473 6.61 -14.17 25.05
N PHE A 474 7.39 -14.37 24.00
CA PHE A 474 6.91 -14.85 22.71
C PHE A 474 7.68 -16.07 22.27
N HIS A 475 6.96 -17.11 21.90
CA HIS A 475 7.51 -18.37 21.42
C HIS A 475 7.16 -18.56 19.94
N SER A 476 8.19 -18.74 19.10
CA SER A 476 8.01 -19.10 17.70
C SER A 476 7.93 -20.61 17.57
N PHE A 477 6.95 -21.12 16.83
CA PHE A 477 6.75 -22.54 16.58
C PHE A 477 6.39 -22.80 15.12
N GLU A 478 6.58 -24.04 14.69
CA GLU A 478 6.22 -24.49 13.34
C GLU A 478 4.83 -25.13 13.34
N THR A 479 4.07 -24.85 12.29
CA THR A 479 2.81 -25.52 11.97
C THR A 479 2.71 -25.65 10.45
N GLU A 480 2.03 -26.68 9.97
CA GLU A 480 1.78 -26.81 8.54
C GLU A 480 0.85 -25.69 8.07
N PRO A 481 1.12 -25.04 6.93
CA PRO A 481 0.14 -24.18 6.29
C PRO A 481 -1.12 -24.98 5.96
N VAL A 482 -2.28 -24.48 6.39
CA VAL A 482 -3.55 -25.21 6.26
C VAL A 482 -4.66 -24.27 5.82
N ARG A 483 -5.62 -24.82 5.08
CA ARG A 483 -6.86 -24.15 4.69
C ARG A 483 -8.04 -25.09 4.99
N TYR A 484 -8.96 -24.63 5.82
CA TYR A 484 -10.15 -25.38 6.21
C TYR A 484 -11.41 -24.65 5.78
N GLU A 485 -12.31 -25.35 5.09
CA GLU A 485 -13.66 -24.86 4.87
C GLU A 485 -14.50 -25.20 6.11
N LEU A 486 -14.61 -24.23 7.02
CA LEU A 486 -15.22 -24.47 8.33
C LEU A 486 -16.74 -24.46 8.25
N GLN A 487 -17.34 -25.15 9.21
CA GLN A 487 -18.78 -25.24 9.36
C GLN A 487 -19.28 -24.35 10.51
N LYS A 488 -20.59 -24.12 10.53
CA LYS A 488 -21.36 -23.54 11.63
C LYS A 488 -22.37 -24.59 12.08
N VAL A 489 -22.51 -24.75 13.38
CA VAL A 489 -23.47 -25.68 13.98
C VAL A 489 -24.57 -24.89 14.68
N ILE A 490 -25.82 -25.15 14.31
CA ILE A 490 -27.01 -24.61 14.97
C ILE A 490 -27.77 -25.75 15.61
N ALA A 491 -28.06 -25.66 16.90
CA ALA A 491 -28.92 -26.58 17.61
C ALA A 491 -30.17 -25.87 18.14
N THR A 492 -31.35 -26.41 17.86
CA THR A 492 -32.64 -25.94 18.41
C THR A 492 -33.36 -27.13 19.04
N GLY A 493 -33.32 -27.23 20.38
CA GLY A 493 -33.74 -28.46 21.08
C GLY A 493 -32.87 -29.65 20.65
N ASN A 494 -33.50 -30.71 20.13
CA ASN A 494 -32.80 -31.92 19.65
C ASN A 494 -32.39 -31.86 18.16
N GLU A 495 -32.81 -30.84 17.41
CA GLU A 495 -32.44 -30.71 16.00
C GLU A 495 -31.10 -29.99 15.87
N VAL A 496 -30.15 -30.63 15.18
CA VAL A 496 -28.83 -30.09 14.88
C VAL A 496 -28.68 -29.93 13.38
N THR A 497 -28.34 -28.71 12.94
CA THR A 497 -28.00 -28.41 11.55
C THR A 497 -26.55 -27.96 11.47
N VAL A 498 -25.81 -28.54 10.52
CA VAL A 498 -24.44 -28.13 10.20
C VAL A 498 -24.46 -27.50 8.82
N THR A 499 -24.00 -26.25 8.72
CA THR A 499 -23.92 -25.51 7.45
C THR A 499 -22.49 -25.09 7.20
N GLU A 500 -22.13 -24.87 5.94
CA GLU A 500 -20.86 -24.21 5.60
C GLU A 500 -20.80 -22.80 6.22
N SER A 501 -19.58 -22.35 6.53
CA SER A 501 -19.34 -21.05 7.14
C SER A 501 -18.23 -20.29 6.42
N LYS A 502 -17.06 -20.16 7.05
CA LYS A 502 -15.95 -19.33 6.56
C LYS A 502 -14.74 -20.22 6.37
N THR A 503 -13.90 -19.88 5.40
CA THR A 503 -12.58 -20.47 5.29
C THR A 503 -11.68 -19.97 6.44
N PHE A 504 -10.95 -20.88 7.08
CA PHE A 504 -9.85 -20.57 7.98
C PHE A 504 -8.54 -20.95 7.32
N GLU A 505 -7.53 -20.08 7.39
CA GLU A 505 -6.28 -20.29 6.70
C GLU A 505 -5.08 -19.86 7.57
N VAL A 506 -4.09 -20.75 7.65
CA VAL A 506 -2.75 -20.45 8.14
C VAL A 506 -1.82 -20.50 6.94
N LYS A 507 -1.34 -19.33 6.49
CA LYS A 507 -0.50 -19.23 5.29
C LYS A 507 0.98 -19.46 5.56
N GLN A 508 1.46 -19.10 6.75
CA GLN A 508 2.87 -19.13 7.11
C GLN A 508 3.17 -20.34 7.99
N LYS A 509 4.27 -21.03 7.70
CA LYS A 509 4.74 -22.17 8.49
C LYS A 509 5.09 -21.77 9.93
N TYR A 510 5.72 -20.61 10.12
CA TYR A 510 6.15 -20.14 11.43
C TYR A 510 5.10 -19.24 12.07
N GLN A 511 4.61 -19.65 13.23
CA GLN A 511 3.61 -18.93 14.02
C GLN A 511 4.18 -18.50 15.37
N ILE A 512 3.52 -17.55 16.02
CA ILE A 512 3.95 -16.98 17.30
C ILE A 512 2.87 -17.19 18.36
N LEU A 513 3.26 -17.74 19.50
CA LEU A 513 2.48 -17.73 20.74
C LEU A 513 2.97 -16.64 21.69
N HIS A 514 2.03 -16.04 22.42
CA HIS A 514 2.31 -15.09 23.48
C HIS A 514 2.17 -15.78 24.84
N LEU A 515 3.26 -15.88 25.60
CA LEU A 515 3.30 -16.44 26.94
C LEU A 515 2.87 -15.38 27.95
N ALA A 516 1.58 -15.33 28.25
CA ALA A 516 0.96 -14.23 28.99
C ALA A 516 1.58 -14.01 30.38
N ASP A 517 1.89 -15.09 31.11
CA ASP A 517 2.49 -15.02 32.44
C ASP A 517 3.90 -14.40 32.48
N TRP A 518 4.61 -14.34 31.33
CA TRP A 518 5.93 -13.72 31.23
C TRP A 518 5.86 -12.26 30.75
N CYS A 519 4.72 -11.83 30.22
CA CYS A 519 4.56 -10.50 29.67
C CYS A 519 4.32 -9.46 30.78
N ASN A 520 5.03 -8.33 30.70
CA ASN A 520 4.79 -7.16 31.54
C ASN A 520 4.17 -6.00 30.76
N GLU A 521 3.68 -6.28 29.54
CA GLU A 521 3.00 -5.33 28.65
C GLU A 521 3.82 -4.06 28.34
N CYS A 522 5.16 -4.16 28.31
CA CYS A 522 6.03 -3.01 28.05
C CYS A 522 5.86 -2.36 26.66
N GLY A 523 5.19 -3.02 25.71
CA GLY A 523 4.89 -2.48 24.38
C GLY A 523 6.06 -2.50 23.39
N ASN A 524 7.20 -3.12 23.71
CA ASN A 524 8.32 -3.24 22.77
C ASN A 524 7.90 -3.97 21.47
N CYS A 525 7.21 -5.09 21.60
CA CYS A 525 6.77 -5.88 20.44
C CYS A 525 5.82 -5.12 19.52
N ASP A 526 5.06 -4.15 20.05
CA ASP A 526 4.17 -3.25 19.31
C ASP A 526 5.00 -2.19 18.58
N THR A 527 5.90 -1.52 19.30
CA THR A 527 6.81 -0.51 18.74
C THR A 527 7.64 -1.01 17.56
N PHE A 528 8.16 -2.24 17.67
CA PHE A 528 9.01 -2.85 16.63
C PHE A 528 8.25 -3.72 15.64
N CYS A 529 6.92 -3.87 15.78
CA CYS A 529 6.13 -4.69 14.86
C CYS A 529 6.24 -4.10 13.45
N PRO A 530 6.75 -4.85 12.45
CA PRO A 530 6.81 -4.35 11.09
C PRO A 530 5.41 -4.32 10.44
N SER A 531 4.45 -5.05 11.01
CA SER A 531 3.04 -5.06 10.63
C SER A 531 2.23 -4.08 11.50
N ALA A 532 1.00 -3.75 11.11
CA ALA A 532 0.16 -2.77 11.80
C ALA A 532 -0.48 -3.26 13.13
N GLY A 533 0.11 -4.26 13.80
CA GLY A 533 -0.48 -4.92 14.96
C GLY A 533 0.34 -4.78 16.24
N ALA A 534 -0.31 -4.96 17.39
CA ALA A 534 0.29 -4.98 18.73
C ALA A 534 0.40 -6.44 19.25
N PRO A 535 1.56 -7.13 19.10
CA PRO A 535 1.63 -8.57 19.33
C PRO A 535 1.22 -9.03 20.73
N TYR A 536 1.53 -8.27 21.80
CA TYR A 536 1.15 -8.62 23.17
C TYR A 536 -0.37 -8.54 23.43
N LYS A 537 -1.12 -7.83 22.57
CA LYS A 537 -2.58 -7.70 22.64
C LYS A 537 -3.29 -8.64 21.68
N GLU A 538 -2.70 -8.88 20.51
CA GLU A 538 -3.38 -9.54 19.40
C GLU A 538 -3.00 -11.01 19.23
N LYS A 539 -1.80 -11.42 19.67
CA LYS A 539 -1.38 -12.82 19.55
C LYS A 539 -2.06 -13.68 20.61
N PRO A 540 -2.37 -14.95 20.32
CA PRO A 540 -3.03 -15.83 21.27
C PRO A 540 -2.26 -15.90 22.61
N HIS A 541 -2.92 -15.49 23.68
CA HIS A 541 -2.41 -15.54 25.05
C HIS A 541 -2.44 -16.98 25.58
N LEU A 542 -1.28 -17.58 25.73
CA LEU A 542 -1.11 -18.85 26.43
C LEU A 542 -0.68 -18.56 27.88
N TYR A 543 -1.50 -18.97 28.83
CA TYR A 543 -1.14 -18.99 30.24
C TYR A 543 -0.44 -20.30 30.58
N LEU A 544 0.63 -20.19 31.34
CA LEU A 544 1.40 -21.28 31.90
C LEU A 544 0.84 -21.73 33.25
N ASN A 545 0.19 -20.81 33.99
CA ASN A 545 -0.47 -21.09 35.26
C ASN A 545 -2.01 -21.13 35.11
N ARG A 546 -2.64 -22.21 35.61
CA ARG A 546 -4.09 -22.39 35.63
C ARG A 546 -4.81 -21.31 36.44
N GLU A 547 -4.20 -20.83 37.51
CA GLU A 547 -4.79 -19.75 38.32
C GLU A 547 -4.82 -18.42 37.56
N SER A 548 -3.76 -18.09 36.82
CA SER A 548 -3.70 -16.90 35.96
C SER A 548 -4.79 -16.96 34.88
N PHE A 549 -4.88 -18.09 34.17
CA PHE A 549 -5.94 -18.32 33.17
C PHE A 549 -7.35 -18.09 33.74
N LYS A 550 -7.62 -18.62 34.95
CA LYS A 550 -8.93 -18.45 35.61
C LYS A 550 -9.24 -17.00 36.00
N LYS A 551 -8.23 -16.18 36.27
CA LYS A 551 -8.39 -14.77 36.66
C LYS A 551 -8.69 -13.89 35.45
N GLU A 552 -7.93 -14.05 34.37
CA GLU A 552 -8.02 -13.18 33.20
C GLU A 552 -9.22 -13.50 32.29
N LYS A 553 -9.68 -14.76 32.25
CA LYS A 553 -10.85 -15.18 31.44
C LYS A 553 -10.81 -14.63 30.01
N ASP A 554 -9.62 -14.67 29.41
CA ASP A 554 -9.36 -14.40 28.00
C ASP A 554 -8.04 -15.09 27.64
N GLY A 555 -8.01 -15.88 26.56
CA GLY A 555 -6.85 -16.66 26.14
C GLY A 555 -6.98 -18.17 26.37
N PHE A 556 -5.83 -18.86 26.52
CA PHE A 556 -5.72 -20.31 26.44
C PHE A 556 -4.81 -20.89 27.53
N TYR A 557 -5.07 -22.13 27.94
CA TYR A 557 -4.25 -22.87 28.90
C TYR A 557 -4.12 -24.33 28.47
N CYS A 558 -2.89 -24.82 28.33
CA CYS A 558 -2.64 -26.21 27.97
C CYS A 558 -2.48 -27.08 29.23
N GLU A 559 -3.34 -28.07 29.41
CA GLU A 559 -3.25 -28.99 30.55
C GLU A 559 -2.00 -29.86 30.42
N GLN A 560 -1.19 -29.89 31.49
CA GLN A 560 0.06 -30.66 31.55
C GLN A 560 -0.18 -32.04 32.18
N GLY A 561 0.58 -33.05 31.72
CA GLY A 561 0.62 -34.38 32.35
C GLY A 561 -0.51 -35.34 31.95
N SER A 562 -1.40 -34.94 31.04
CA SER A 562 -2.36 -35.84 30.39
C SER A 562 -1.69 -36.63 29.26
N THR A 563 -2.11 -37.88 29.05
CA THR A 563 -1.74 -38.68 27.86
C THR A 563 -2.38 -38.13 26.59
N GLU A 564 -3.53 -37.48 26.71
CA GLU A 564 -4.26 -36.80 25.64
C GLU A 564 -4.03 -35.28 25.77
N PRO A 565 -3.33 -34.63 24.83
CA PRO A 565 -3.11 -33.19 24.85
C PRO A 565 -4.43 -32.42 24.89
N CYS A 566 -4.55 -31.45 25.80
CA CYS A 566 -5.79 -30.73 26.06
C CYS A 566 -5.52 -29.23 26.18
N LEU A 567 -6.27 -28.43 25.43
CA LEU A 567 -6.26 -26.98 25.49
C LEU A 567 -7.60 -26.48 26.01
N LEU A 568 -7.57 -25.71 27.10
CA LEU A 568 -8.68 -24.89 27.53
C LEU A 568 -8.58 -23.53 26.83
N GLY A 569 -9.69 -23.01 26.33
CA GLY A 569 -9.79 -21.70 25.71
C GLY A 569 -10.94 -20.93 26.32
N TYR A 570 -10.81 -19.61 26.38
CA TYR A 570 -11.89 -18.74 26.80
C TYR A 570 -12.07 -17.63 25.77
N GLN A 571 -13.27 -17.52 25.21
CA GLN A 571 -13.59 -16.51 24.19
C GLN A 571 -15.05 -16.10 24.32
N ASN A 572 -15.34 -14.80 24.23
CA ASN A 572 -16.70 -14.25 24.30
C ASN A 572 -17.50 -14.71 25.54
N LYS A 573 -16.85 -14.77 26.70
CA LYS A 573 -17.42 -15.23 27.98
C LYS A 573 -17.79 -16.72 28.05
N LYS A 574 -17.46 -17.51 27.02
CA LYS A 574 -17.64 -18.96 27.00
C LYS A 574 -16.30 -19.67 27.13
N GLN A 575 -16.29 -20.74 27.93
CA GLN A 575 -15.14 -21.62 28.04
C GLN A 575 -15.30 -22.78 27.06
N TYR A 576 -14.20 -23.13 26.41
CA TYR A 576 -14.09 -24.24 25.49
C TYR A 576 -12.94 -25.15 25.90
N LYS A 577 -13.04 -26.42 25.52
CA LYS A 577 -12.00 -27.42 25.71
C LYS A 577 -11.78 -28.15 24.39
N LEU A 578 -10.53 -28.22 23.93
CA LEU A 578 -10.13 -29.00 22.77
C LEU A 578 -9.18 -30.11 23.22
N THR A 579 -9.55 -31.37 23.00
CA THR A 579 -8.72 -32.54 23.32
C THR A 579 -8.30 -33.25 22.03
N ASP A 580 -7.00 -33.50 21.87
CA ASP A 580 -6.43 -34.25 20.75
C ASP A 580 -6.40 -35.74 21.08
N LYS A 581 -7.15 -36.54 20.31
CA LYS A 581 -7.22 -38.00 20.45
C LYS A 581 -6.74 -38.72 19.19
N GLY A 582 -5.66 -38.22 18.59
CA GLY A 582 -5.07 -38.82 17.40
C GLY A 582 -5.75 -38.34 16.13
N GLU A 583 -6.58 -39.19 15.51
CA GLU A 583 -7.30 -38.87 14.25
C GLU A 583 -8.43 -37.85 14.44
N PHE A 584 -8.94 -37.73 15.67
CA PHE A 584 -10.08 -36.87 15.99
C PHE A 584 -9.72 -35.82 17.04
N LEU A 585 -10.32 -34.63 16.88
CA LEU A 585 -10.32 -33.58 17.88
C LEU A 585 -11.68 -33.53 18.57
N TYR A 586 -11.71 -33.43 19.89
CA TYR A 586 -12.93 -33.32 20.67
C TYR A 586 -13.03 -31.91 21.24
N PHE A 587 -14.08 -31.19 20.85
CA PHE A 587 -14.32 -29.80 21.21
C PHE A 587 -15.59 -29.66 22.03
N GLU A 588 -15.43 -29.21 23.26
CA GLU A 588 -16.48 -29.21 24.28
C GLU A 588 -16.69 -27.80 24.82
N SER A 589 -17.93 -27.48 25.15
CA SER A 589 -18.34 -26.34 25.95
C SER A 589 -19.36 -26.79 27.00
N GLU A 590 -19.93 -25.86 27.77
CA GLU A 590 -21.04 -26.16 28.68
C GLU A 590 -22.31 -26.60 27.91
N ASP A 591 -22.48 -26.12 26.67
CA ASP A 591 -23.70 -26.33 25.88
C ASP A 591 -23.62 -27.58 24.98
N PHE A 592 -22.42 -28.04 24.62
CA PHE A 592 -22.22 -29.09 23.60
C PHE A 592 -20.88 -29.82 23.70
N GLY A 593 -20.80 -30.96 23.01
CA GLY A 593 -19.56 -31.65 22.68
C GLY A 593 -19.55 -32.07 21.20
N MET A 594 -18.47 -31.79 20.49
CA MET A 594 -18.31 -32.07 19.06
C MET A 594 -17.04 -32.88 18.83
N SER A 595 -17.05 -33.77 17.84
CA SER A 595 -15.84 -34.41 17.33
C SER A 595 -15.57 -33.96 15.90
N PHE A 596 -14.32 -33.65 15.59
CA PHE A 596 -13.86 -33.27 14.26
C PHE A 596 -12.85 -34.27 13.72
N ASN A 597 -12.87 -34.48 12.41
CA ASN A 597 -11.73 -35.04 11.71
C ASN A 597 -10.56 -34.03 11.79
N LYS A 598 -9.40 -34.48 12.29
CA LYS A 598 -8.26 -33.59 12.54
C LYS A 598 -7.65 -33.05 11.25
N GLU A 599 -7.70 -33.78 10.14
CA GLU A 599 -7.06 -33.39 8.89
C GLU A 599 -7.79 -32.20 8.24
N ASN A 600 -9.12 -32.27 8.17
CA ASN A 600 -9.94 -31.32 7.39
C ASN A 600 -10.88 -30.44 8.23
N MET A 601 -10.90 -30.63 9.56
CA MET A 601 -11.77 -29.91 10.51
C MET A 601 -13.27 -30.07 10.27
N GLN A 602 -13.71 -31.13 9.58
CA GLN A 602 -15.13 -31.42 9.38
C GLN A 602 -15.75 -32.05 10.64
N VAL A 603 -16.97 -31.62 10.98
CA VAL A 603 -17.80 -32.15 12.07
C VAL A 603 -18.22 -33.58 11.76
N GLU A 604 -17.89 -34.49 12.66
CA GLU A 604 -18.29 -35.91 12.58
C GLU A 604 -19.50 -36.21 13.47
N ASN A 605 -19.50 -35.67 14.70
CA ASN A 605 -20.58 -35.89 15.65
C ASN A 605 -20.82 -34.62 16.48
N VAL A 606 -22.08 -34.39 16.84
CA VAL A 606 -22.50 -33.31 17.74
C VAL A 606 -23.35 -33.92 18.86
N ARG A 607 -23.01 -33.56 20.10
CA ARG A 607 -23.78 -33.86 21.30
C ARG A 607 -24.22 -32.54 21.92
N VAL A 608 -25.51 -32.40 22.17
CA VAL A 608 -26.09 -31.22 22.82
C VAL A 608 -26.26 -31.53 24.30
N PHE A 609 -25.80 -30.64 25.17
CA PHE A 609 -25.89 -30.78 26.63
C PHE A 609 -26.93 -29.85 27.25
N SER A 610 -27.29 -28.77 26.57
CA SER A 610 -28.25 -27.77 27.03
C SER A 610 -29.49 -27.69 26.14
N ASP A 611 -30.68 -27.58 26.76
CA ASP A 611 -31.96 -27.42 26.06
C ASP A 611 -32.15 -26.01 25.47
N SER A 612 -31.28 -25.05 25.81
CA SER A 612 -31.45 -23.63 25.43
C SER A 612 -31.15 -23.30 23.96
N GLY A 613 -30.75 -24.29 23.16
CA GLY A 613 -30.27 -24.09 21.79
C GLY A 613 -28.96 -23.29 21.72
N PHE A 614 -28.20 -23.44 20.64
CA PHE A 614 -26.98 -22.67 20.43
C PHE A 614 -26.67 -22.48 18.95
N GLU A 615 -25.87 -21.45 18.66
CA GLU A 615 -25.24 -21.23 17.37
C GLU A 615 -23.73 -21.10 17.60
N GLN A 616 -22.95 -21.97 16.96
CA GLN A 616 -21.50 -22.03 17.13
C GLN A 616 -20.78 -22.01 15.79
N TYR A 617 -19.94 -20.99 15.61
CA TYR A 617 -18.98 -20.92 14.52
C TYR A 617 -17.69 -21.67 14.91
N LEU A 618 -17.18 -22.52 14.03
CA LEU A 618 -16.07 -23.43 14.36
C LEU A 618 -14.67 -22.82 14.17
N GLN A 619 -14.59 -21.51 13.94
CA GLN A 619 -13.32 -20.80 13.81
C GLN A 619 -12.43 -20.97 15.04
N ILE A 620 -13.02 -20.85 16.24
CA ILE A 620 -12.29 -21.03 17.50
C ILE A 620 -11.69 -22.44 17.64
N ALA A 621 -12.36 -23.49 17.14
CA ALA A 621 -11.84 -24.85 17.20
C ALA A 621 -10.59 -25.01 16.31
N ALA A 622 -10.59 -24.39 15.13
CA ALA A 622 -9.43 -24.35 14.25
C ALA A 622 -8.27 -23.52 14.85
N GLU A 623 -8.57 -22.37 15.46
CA GLU A 623 -7.59 -21.55 16.19
C GLU A 623 -6.97 -22.34 17.35
N MET A 624 -7.79 -23.00 18.18
CA MET A 624 -7.35 -23.83 19.30
C MET A 624 -6.46 -24.99 18.84
N LYS A 625 -6.73 -25.60 17.69
CA LYS A 625 -5.88 -26.65 17.12
C LYS A 625 -4.46 -26.13 16.87
N VAL A 626 -4.33 -24.97 16.22
CA VAL A 626 -3.03 -24.35 15.91
C VAL A 626 -2.30 -23.95 17.19
N ILE A 627 -3.03 -23.40 18.17
CA ILE A 627 -2.47 -22.99 19.47
C ILE A 627 -2.00 -24.21 20.26
N LEU A 628 -2.74 -25.32 20.23
CA LEU A 628 -2.36 -26.56 20.88
C LEU A 628 -1.04 -27.10 20.32
N THR A 629 -0.85 -27.08 18.99
CA THR A 629 0.44 -27.42 18.35
C THR A 629 1.58 -26.57 18.92
N GLY A 630 1.39 -25.25 19.00
CA GLY A 630 2.42 -24.36 19.53
C GLY A 630 2.68 -24.57 21.02
N ALA A 631 1.64 -24.81 21.83
CA ALA A 631 1.78 -25.08 23.25
C ALA A 631 2.57 -26.38 23.46
N GLN A 632 2.25 -27.44 22.72
CA GLN A 632 3.00 -28.70 22.75
C GLN A 632 4.46 -28.50 22.37
N SER A 633 4.74 -27.71 21.32
CA SER A 633 6.11 -27.37 20.90
C SER A 633 6.90 -26.71 22.04
N PHE A 634 6.30 -25.71 22.69
CA PHE A 634 6.89 -25.02 23.83
C PHE A 634 7.25 -25.99 24.98
N TYR A 635 6.29 -26.79 25.46
CA TYR A 635 6.51 -27.70 26.59
C TYR A 635 7.42 -28.88 26.27
N GLN A 636 7.47 -29.34 25.01
CA GLN A 636 8.42 -30.38 24.58
C GLN A 636 9.86 -29.85 24.52
N GLY A 637 10.05 -28.61 24.06
CA GLY A 637 11.36 -27.94 24.05
C GLY A 637 11.94 -27.80 25.46
N THR A 638 11.12 -27.38 26.43
CA THR A 638 11.55 -27.23 27.83
C THR A 638 11.99 -28.56 28.46
N LYS A 639 11.36 -29.68 28.09
CA LYS A 639 11.73 -31.02 28.60
C LYS A 639 13.10 -31.49 28.10
N LYS A 640 13.48 -31.17 26.86
CA LYS A 640 14.81 -31.52 26.33
C LYS A 640 15.93 -30.78 27.04
N GLU A 641 15.77 -29.48 27.30
CA GLU A 641 16.81 -28.64 27.94
C GLU A 641 17.06 -29.02 29.41
N ILE A 642 16.02 -29.45 30.15
CA ILE A 642 16.15 -29.88 31.55
C ILE A 642 16.86 -31.25 31.68
N THR A 643 16.84 -32.10 30.64
CA THR A 643 17.56 -33.38 30.65
C THR A 643 19.01 -33.32 30.18
N THR A 644 19.46 -32.17 29.65
CA THR A 644 20.82 -31.96 29.12
C THR A 644 21.70 -31.02 29.94
N ASN A 645 21.20 -30.53 31.07
CA ASN A 645 21.99 -29.93 32.16
C ASN A 645 21.94 -30.84 33.38
#